data_AF-A0A7J4MCD1-F1
#
_entry.id   AF-A0A7J4MCD1-F1
#
_cell.length_a   1.000
_cell.length_b   1.000
_cell.length_c   1.000
_cell.angle_alpha   90.00
_cell.angle_beta   90.00
_cell.angle_gamma   90.00
#
_symmetry.space_group_name_H-M   'P 1'
#
loop_
_entity.id
_entity.type
_entity.pdbx_description
1 polymer ?
#
loop_
_entity_poly.entity_id
_entity_poly.type
_entity_poly.pdbx_seq_one_letter_code
_entity_poly.pdbx_strand_id
1 'polypeptide(L)'
;MKARLPAALLVLLMMLSTVPLVAGQDDVPDVRISEVLVSASSEDYDGVDWNGDGYFGSSSDQFIEIWNAGSTPVDVSDWWLDDEEGGGSPPCRLPWDTVLEPNARVVIFRADSGIELDYYGGDSAVLRTAEGAHVDSMSWPDKDSWWDRPYIPLANGTLWKDDAPTPGSHENATVTAPIAGLRCYTALDHLHSGAYVLTGRVVTMDDAGTVHNDGSILVEDGVIVEVWNGDAPSDLTLEGVPVHHTDATIYPGLLDLHNHLHYNTAPVWPVENHMSSPNEWGGYQNRYQWKNHPDYSEFVTKPKMLLHGGPYFNLEFAAMKYVEAKVIVGGTTASQGAPSNPDDAYASVLARNIEDWNFGRDEIHTKVTELESDYIGNHIKTGNASQELDAWFLHLGEGVDESSRAEFDILVANDLLVGELVLIHGTALTATEFQKMGQVGASLVWSPLSNLLLYGDTTDVAAAKAAGVNIALAPDWSPSGSKSPLHELKIADLWDDEMLGDIFTDEEMVRMVTSNAAEATNWEENVGRIAPGMAADLAVIDTNDLDPYRNLIDAVDPDVRLTVIGGMALYGDADLMQAMRGDDHEAAGMFGKRIDVTASGVEDGLRSWSSIVENLTEAAAFDPAVMEATFGEVDGFDSLTANVGHGGLDPWWTYEDPQYFQTLNGSTSGNAQVDLSLVYDRYYDRGASMVAVDLGNTSTWQAKGTSASTGGGNDGTTDNGDNTGTGDTSDGGNDGTTDNADGNNDDTITPTDPCADGLGLGCDGTDSSSDDETASGGDGAPMGLIGLGVLVVVAAGVFVMRRRDEDIDLTAQDALFDEEDLIEEETTVTEEQDDEEKDVVDIPAPPPPGGPPA
;
A
#
# COMPACT_ATOMS: atom_id res chain seq x y z
N MET A 1 -13.80 -3.52 -76.99
CA MET A 1 -14.74 -4.66 -76.89
C MET A 1 -14.59 -5.25 -75.51
N LYS A 2 -15.70 -5.33 -74.74
CA LYS A 2 -16.19 -6.44 -73.89
C LYS A 2 -15.18 -7.15 -72.94
N ALA A 3 -15.49 -7.50 -71.69
CA ALA A 3 -16.72 -7.50 -70.90
C ALA A 3 -16.40 -7.76 -69.41
N ARG A 4 -17.43 -7.53 -68.57
CA ARG A 4 -17.52 -7.61 -67.10
C ARG A 4 -17.95 -9.00 -66.58
N LEU A 5 -17.50 -9.32 -65.35
CA LEU A 5 -18.09 -10.08 -64.20
C LEU A 5 -18.55 -11.55 -64.38
N PRO A 6 -18.79 -12.34 -63.29
CA PRO A 6 -18.69 -12.01 -61.84
C PRO A 6 -18.02 -13.06 -60.91
N ALA A 7 -17.58 -12.53 -59.77
CA ALA A 7 -17.46 -13.21 -58.49
C ALA A 7 -18.86 -13.66 -58.00
N ALA A 8 -19.12 -14.96 -57.91
CA ALA A 8 -20.38 -15.48 -57.37
C ALA A 8 -20.28 -16.91 -56.79
N LEU A 9 -19.09 -17.45 -56.54
CA LEU A 9 -18.96 -18.84 -56.08
C LEU A 9 -18.16 -19.03 -54.77
N LEU A 10 -17.57 -17.97 -54.20
CA LEU A 10 -16.86 -18.07 -52.91
C LEU A 10 -17.66 -17.54 -51.70
N VAL A 11 -18.86 -16.99 -51.93
CA VAL A 11 -19.72 -16.42 -50.87
C VAL A 11 -20.76 -17.45 -50.36
N LEU A 12 -20.87 -18.62 -50.98
CA LEU A 12 -21.92 -19.60 -50.64
C LEU A 12 -21.49 -20.73 -49.68
N LEU A 13 -20.25 -20.72 -49.17
CA LEU A 13 -19.80 -21.65 -48.11
C LEU A 13 -19.52 -20.97 -46.75
N MET A 14 -19.75 -19.65 -46.65
CA MET A 14 -19.63 -18.86 -45.41
C MET A 14 -20.99 -18.30 -44.94
N MET A 15 -22.10 -19.00 -45.21
CA MET A 15 -23.44 -18.62 -44.73
C MET A 15 -24.20 -19.81 -44.13
N LEU A 16 -23.50 -20.61 -43.32
CA LEU A 16 -24.07 -21.68 -42.51
C LEU A 16 -23.27 -21.80 -41.19
N SER A 17 -23.33 -20.77 -40.36
CA SER A 17 -23.17 -20.82 -38.88
C SER A 17 -22.96 -19.40 -38.37
N THR A 18 -23.99 -18.92 -37.68
CA THR A 18 -24.08 -17.86 -36.68
C THR A 18 -25.46 -17.24 -36.85
N VAL A 19 -26.48 -18.05 -36.56
CA VAL A 19 -27.58 -17.49 -35.78
C VAL A 19 -26.85 -16.93 -34.55
N PRO A 20 -26.95 -15.64 -34.21
CA PRO A 20 -26.43 -15.19 -32.93
C PRO A 20 -27.09 -16.12 -31.91
N LEU A 21 -26.28 -16.90 -31.19
CA LEU A 21 -26.70 -17.24 -29.85
C LEU A 21 -26.86 -15.86 -29.22
N VAL A 22 -28.10 -15.43 -29.08
CA VAL A 22 -28.48 -14.68 -27.89
C VAL A 22 -27.78 -15.44 -26.77
N ALA A 23 -26.80 -14.81 -26.12
CA ALA A 23 -26.24 -15.36 -24.90
C ALA A 23 -27.45 -15.75 -24.05
N GLY A 24 -27.61 -17.06 -23.87
CA GLY A 24 -28.68 -17.59 -23.05
C GLY A 24 -28.47 -17.00 -21.67
N GLN A 25 -29.58 -16.62 -21.05
CA GLN A 25 -29.71 -16.38 -19.62
C GLN A 25 -29.51 -17.73 -18.87
N ASP A 26 -28.38 -18.40 -19.08
CA ASP A 26 -28.11 -19.79 -18.72
C ASP A 26 -26.66 -19.92 -18.21
N ASP A 27 -26.43 -19.51 -16.97
CA ASP A 27 -25.67 -20.28 -15.94
C ASP A 27 -25.57 -19.49 -14.61
N VAL A 28 -26.60 -18.71 -14.24
CA VAL A 28 -26.67 -18.20 -12.87
C VAL A 28 -27.03 -19.38 -11.95
N PRO A 29 -26.22 -19.70 -10.92
CA PRO A 29 -26.48 -20.84 -10.05
C PRO A 29 -27.85 -20.73 -9.36
N ASP A 30 -28.51 -21.87 -9.09
CA ASP A 30 -29.84 -21.89 -8.46
C ASP A 30 -29.74 -21.66 -6.94
N VAL A 31 -29.21 -20.51 -6.55
CA VAL A 31 -29.19 -19.99 -5.17
C VAL A 31 -30.32 -18.97 -5.04
N ARG A 32 -31.06 -19.03 -3.93
CA ARG A 32 -32.29 -18.24 -3.75
C ARG A 32 -32.37 -17.64 -2.37
N ILE A 33 -33.04 -16.50 -2.25
CA ILE A 33 -33.46 -15.94 -0.96
C ILE A 33 -34.69 -16.73 -0.51
N SER A 34 -34.54 -17.56 0.53
CA SER A 34 -35.57 -18.51 0.96
C SER A 34 -36.42 -18.04 2.13
N GLU A 35 -35.90 -17.13 2.97
CA GLU A 35 -36.61 -16.60 4.13
C GLU A 35 -36.07 -15.22 4.50
N VAL A 36 -36.95 -14.26 4.82
CA VAL A 36 -36.52 -12.92 5.29
C VAL A 36 -37.35 -12.50 6.51
N LEU A 37 -36.68 -12.22 7.63
CA LEU A 37 -37.32 -11.68 8.83
C LEU A 37 -37.05 -10.18 8.96
N VAL A 38 -38.07 -9.37 8.65
CA VAL A 38 -37.96 -7.90 8.61
C VAL A 38 -38.37 -7.21 9.91
N SER A 39 -39.00 -7.92 10.84
CA SER A 39 -39.61 -7.32 12.03
C SER A 39 -39.48 -8.25 13.23
N ALA A 40 -38.25 -8.38 13.74
CA ALA A 40 -37.97 -9.14 14.94
C ALA A 40 -38.39 -8.36 16.21
N SER A 41 -39.12 -9.02 17.10
CA SER A 41 -39.56 -8.45 18.38
C SER A 41 -38.38 -8.24 19.33
N SER A 42 -38.39 -7.16 20.10
CA SER A 42 -37.42 -6.94 21.17
C SER A 42 -37.68 -7.86 22.38
N GLU A 43 -36.73 -7.91 23.32
CA GLU A 43 -36.83 -8.68 24.56
C GLU A 43 -38.15 -8.38 25.33
N ASP A 44 -38.53 -7.11 25.45
CA ASP A 44 -39.77 -6.66 26.12
C ASP A 44 -41.08 -7.22 25.53
N TYR A 45 -41.03 -7.76 24.31
CA TYR A 45 -42.16 -8.34 23.59
C TYR A 45 -41.99 -9.84 23.34
N ASP A 46 -41.26 -10.53 24.22
CA ASP A 46 -40.98 -11.97 24.12
C ASP A 46 -40.20 -12.34 22.83
N GLY A 47 -39.32 -11.43 22.36
CA GLY A 47 -38.43 -11.66 21.22
C GLY A 47 -37.51 -12.86 21.40
N VAL A 48 -37.03 -13.40 20.28
CA VAL A 48 -36.09 -14.53 20.23
C VAL A 48 -34.76 -14.03 19.70
N ASP A 49 -33.71 -14.25 20.49
CA ASP A 49 -32.31 -14.07 20.09
C ASP A 49 -31.92 -15.26 19.18
N TRP A 50 -32.03 -15.04 17.87
CA TRP A 50 -31.84 -16.06 16.84
C TRP A 50 -30.36 -16.34 16.56
N ASN A 51 -29.47 -15.36 16.76
CA ASN A 51 -28.04 -15.48 16.50
C ASN A 51 -27.21 -15.80 17.76
N GLY A 52 -27.77 -15.61 18.95
CA GLY A 52 -27.19 -15.96 20.25
C GLY A 52 -26.20 -14.92 20.78
N ASP A 53 -26.28 -13.68 20.29
CA ASP A 53 -25.38 -12.59 20.68
C ASP A 53 -25.80 -11.86 21.98
N GLY A 54 -26.99 -12.16 22.49
CA GLY A 54 -27.56 -11.57 23.70
C GLY A 54 -28.31 -10.25 23.48
N TYR A 55 -28.44 -9.78 22.25
CA TYR A 55 -29.24 -8.63 21.83
C TYR A 55 -30.48 -9.11 21.09
N PHE A 56 -31.59 -8.40 21.29
CA PHE A 56 -32.90 -8.81 20.77
C PHE A 56 -33.50 -7.76 19.85
N GLY A 57 -34.18 -8.24 18.81
CA GLY A 57 -35.08 -7.45 17.98
C GLY A 57 -34.41 -6.93 16.73
N SER A 58 -35.07 -5.96 16.08
CA SER A 58 -34.81 -5.68 14.67
C SER A 58 -33.42 -5.14 14.34
N SER A 59 -32.65 -4.62 15.30
CA SER A 59 -31.25 -4.22 15.08
C SER A 59 -30.26 -5.39 15.12
N SER A 60 -30.68 -6.58 15.57
CA SER A 60 -29.85 -7.78 15.69
C SER A 60 -30.41 -8.93 14.85
N ASP A 61 -31.65 -9.30 15.15
CA ASP A 61 -32.30 -10.55 14.73
C ASP A 61 -33.04 -10.47 13.39
N GLN A 62 -33.00 -9.32 12.71
CA GLN A 62 -33.38 -9.28 11.30
C GLN A 62 -32.44 -10.19 10.52
N PHE A 63 -32.96 -10.93 9.54
CA PHE A 63 -32.11 -11.80 8.73
C PHE A 63 -32.63 -12.00 7.32
N ILE A 64 -31.68 -12.34 6.44
CA ILE A 64 -31.90 -12.87 5.10
C ILE A 64 -31.31 -14.29 5.07
N GLU A 65 -32.09 -15.27 4.66
CA GLU A 65 -31.62 -16.64 4.42
C GLU A 65 -31.43 -16.86 2.92
N ILE A 66 -30.26 -17.37 2.54
CA ILE A 66 -29.99 -17.85 1.19
C ILE A 66 -29.85 -19.38 1.17
N TRP A 67 -30.32 -19.99 0.09
CA TRP A 67 -30.45 -21.44 -0.07
C TRP A 67 -29.95 -21.88 -1.44
N ASN A 68 -29.03 -22.84 -1.48
CA ASN A 68 -28.70 -23.54 -2.72
C ASN A 68 -29.80 -24.56 -3.07
N ALA A 69 -30.73 -24.15 -3.94
CA ALA A 69 -31.80 -24.98 -4.47
C ALA A 69 -31.35 -25.94 -5.59
N GLY A 70 -30.13 -25.75 -6.08
CA GLY A 70 -29.49 -26.56 -7.12
C GLY A 70 -29.02 -27.94 -6.65
N SER A 71 -28.42 -28.68 -7.59
CA SER A 71 -27.92 -30.04 -7.36
C SER A 71 -26.39 -30.16 -7.27
N THR A 72 -25.68 -29.04 -7.37
CA THR A 72 -24.21 -28.96 -7.31
C THR A 72 -23.77 -27.96 -6.25
N PRO A 73 -22.59 -28.13 -5.64
CA PRO A 73 -22.00 -27.10 -4.79
C PRO A 73 -21.86 -25.79 -5.58
N VAL A 74 -22.10 -24.67 -4.92
CA VAL A 74 -21.96 -23.33 -5.48
C VAL A 74 -21.02 -22.55 -4.59
N ASP A 75 -19.95 -22.03 -5.17
CA ASP A 75 -19.10 -21.05 -4.51
C ASP A 75 -19.81 -19.70 -4.56
N VAL A 76 -20.11 -19.16 -3.38
CA VAL A 76 -20.77 -17.85 -3.21
C VAL A 76 -19.81 -16.84 -2.58
N SER A 77 -18.51 -17.11 -2.59
CA SER A 77 -17.48 -16.17 -2.17
C SER A 77 -17.63 -14.84 -2.91
N ASP A 78 -17.51 -13.73 -2.18
CA ASP A 78 -17.55 -12.36 -2.70
C ASP A 78 -18.89 -11.95 -3.37
N TRP A 79 -19.94 -12.76 -3.25
CA TRP A 79 -21.26 -12.39 -3.76
C TRP A 79 -21.86 -11.23 -2.97
N TRP A 80 -22.61 -10.37 -3.65
CA TRP A 80 -23.21 -9.18 -3.04
C TRP A 80 -24.61 -9.45 -2.51
N LEU A 81 -24.88 -8.98 -1.29
CA LEU A 81 -26.19 -8.91 -0.68
C LEU A 81 -26.52 -7.46 -0.35
N ASP A 82 -27.75 -7.05 -0.60
CA ASP A 82 -28.18 -5.65 -0.53
C ASP A 82 -29.68 -5.59 -0.15
N ASP A 83 -30.14 -4.53 0.52
CA ASP A 83 -31.57 -4.28 0.79
C ASP A 83 -32.24 -3.48 -0.33
N GLU A 84 -31.54 -2.54 -0.95
CA GLU A 84 -32.07 -1.74 -2.04
C GLU A 84 -30.98 -1.38 -3.05
N GLU A 85 -31.15 -1.83 -4.29
CA GLU A 85 -30.16 -1.57 -5.35
C GLU A 85 -29.99 -0.07 -5.60
N GLY A 86 -28.84 0.47 -5.17
CA GLY A 86 -28.51 1.89 -5.29
C GLY A 86 -29.21 2.81 -4.27
N GLY A 87 -29.75 2.23 -3.19
CA GLY A 87 -30.45 2.91 -2.09
C GLY A 87 -30.17 2.22 -0.76
N GLY A 88 -31.11 2.32 0.19
CA GLY A 88 -31.06 1.53 1.43
C GLY A 88 -29.82 1.71 2.32
N SER A 89 -29.52 0.66 3.07
CA SER A 89 -28.27 0.48 3.81
C SER A 89 -27.12 0.05 2.89
N PRO A 90 -25.85 0.16 3.30
CA PRO A 90 -24.74 -0.28 2.47
C PRO A 90 -24.83 -1.77 2.14
N PRO A 91 -24.57 -2.18 0.88
CA PRO A 91 -24.49 -3.60 0.53
C PRO A 91 -23.29 -4.25 1.21
N CYS A 92 -23.37 -5.57 1.38
CA CYS A 92 -22.30 -6.39 1.93
C CYS A 92 -21.92 -7.53 0.98
N ARG A 93 -20.69 -8.04 1.13
CA ARG A 93 -20.15 -9.17 0.39
C ARG A 93 -20.08 -10.42 1.26
N LEU A 94 -20.39 -11.57 0.68
CA LEU A 94 -20.28 -12.84 1.37
C LEU A 94 -18.80 -13.24 1.56
N PRO A 95 -18.46 -13.95 2.64
CA PRO A 95 -17.07 -14.29 2.96
C PRO A 95 -16.42 -15.14 1.86
N TRP A 96 -15.13 -14.94 1.64
CA TRP A 96 -14.32 -15.90 0.88
C TRP A 96 -14.36 -17.30 1.49
N ASP A 97 -14.07 -18.31 0.66
CA ASP A 97 -14.18 -19.74 0.98
C ASP A 97 -15.61 -20.20 1.36
N THR A 98 -16.65 -19.47 0.93
CA THR A 98 -18.04 -19.85 1.21
C THR A 98 -18.60 -20.72 0.09
N VAL A 99 -18.56 -22.03 0.28
CA VAL A 99 -19.20 -23.00 -0.63
C VAL A 99 -20.52 -23.52 -0.05
N LEU A 100 -21.63 -23.23 -0.74
CA LEU A 100 -22.94 -23.80 -0.43
C LEU A 100 -23.11 -25.15 -1.11
N GLU A 101 -23.06 -26.23 -0.33
CA GLU A 101 -23.42 -27.58 -0.79
C GLU A 101 -24.89 -27.66 -1.27
N PRO A 102 -25.26 -28.64 -2.13
CA PRO A 102 -26.64 -28.82 -2.54
C PRO A 102 -27.59 -28.89 -1.35
N ASN A 103 -28.64 -28.07 -1.37
CA ASN A 103 -29.64 -27.94 -0.30
C ASN A 103 -29.09 -27.34 1.02
N ALA A 104 -27.88 -26.78 1.04
CA ALA A 104 -27.38 -26.00 2.17
C ALA A 104 -28.08 -24.64 2.25
N ARG A 105 -28.24 -24.14 3.48
CA ARG A 105 -28.82 -22.84 3.81
C ARG A 105 -27.88 -22.10 4.73
N VAL A 106 -27.74 -20.80 4.53
CA VAL A 106 -27.01 -19.90 5.41
C VAL A 106 -27.86 -18.67 5.69
N VAL A 107 -27.70 -18.13 6.88
CA VAL A 107 -28.50 -17.02 7.40
C VAL A 107 -27.57 -15.85 7.63
N ILE A 108 -27.89 -14.70 7.08
CA ILE A 108 -27.16 -13.46 7.26
C ILE A 108 -28.01 -12.58 8.17
N PHE A 109 -27.55 -12.34 9.40
CA PHE A 109 -28.22 -11.48 10.36
C PHE A 109 -27.81 -10.02 10.18
N ARG A 110 -28.70 -9.07 10.49
CA ARG A 110 -28.39 -7.63 10.48
C ARG A 110 -27.23 -7.28 11.40
N ALA A 111 -27.14 -7.94 12.56
CA ALA A 111 -26.01 -7.76 13.48
C ALA A 111 -24.65 -8.02 12.79
N ASP A 112 -24.63 -8.89 11.78
CA ASP A 112 -23.42 -9.27 11.07
C ASP A 112 -23.25 -8.53 9.73
N SER A 113 -24.34 -8.11 9.08
CA SER A 113 -24.28 -7.51 7.73
C SER A 113 -24.44 -5.99 7.70
N GLY A 114 -25.00 -5.39 8.75
CA GLY A 114 -25.45 -4.00 8.73
C GLY A 114 -26.69 -3.75 7.87
N ILE A 115 -27.17 -4.74 7.10
CA ILE A 115 -28.32 -4.59 6.21
C ILE A 115 -29.58 -4.32 7.02
N GLU A 116 -30.16 -3.14 6.85
CA GLU A 116 -31.35 -2.70 7.55
C GLU A 116 -32.62 -3.00 6.75
N LEU A 117 -33.43 -3.95 7.22
CA LEU A 117 -34.67 -4.30 6.55
C LEU A 117 -35.82 -3.40 7.00
N ASP A 118 -36.27 -2.45 6.17
CA ASP A 118 -37.30 -1.47 6.57
C ASP A 118 -38.73 -2.04 6.53
N TYR A 119 -39.27 -2.30 7.72
CA TYR A 119 -40.67 -2.66 7.91
C TYR A 119 -41.66 -1.51 7.64
N TYR A 120 -41.30 -0.27 7.99
CA TYR A 120 -42.20 0.89 7.98
C TYR A 120 -42.31 1.58 6.62
N GLY A 121 -41.27 1.51 5.79
CA GLY A 121 -41.20 2.01 4.42
C GLY A 121 -41.47 0.95 3.35
N GLY A 122 -41.34 -0.34 3.70
CA GLY A 122 -41.24 -1.42 2.72
C GLY A 122 -39.85 -1.43 2.10
N ASP A 123 -39.39 -2.59 1.65
CA ASP A 123 -37.98 -2.79 1.33
C ASP A 123 -37.75 -4.05 0.48
N SER A 124 -36.50 -4.37 0.17
CA SER A 124 -36.12 -5.59 -0.53
C SER A 124 -34.88 -6.28 0.03
N ALA A 125 -34.55 -7.42 -0.55
CA ALA A 125 -33.29 -8.11 -0.44
C ALA A 125 -32.88 -8.54 -1.85
N VAL A 126 -31.65 -8.26 -2.26
CA VAL A 126 -31.13 -8.53 -3.60
C VAL A 126 -29.81 -9.27 -3.46
N LEU A 127 -29.69 -10.42 -4.12
CA LEU A 127 -28.47 -11.23 -4.20
C LEU A 127 -27.89 -11.13 -5.61
N ARG A 128 -26.58 -10.84 -5.71
CA ARG A 128 -25.83 -10.77 -6.97
C ARG A 128 -24.53 -11.59 -6.86
N THR A 129 -24.02 -12.08 -7.99
CA THR A 129 -22.68 -12.69 -8.05
C THR A 129 -21.59 -11.66 -7.77
N ALA A 130 -20.34 -12.09 -7.59
CA ALA A 130 -19.19 -11.20 -7.41
C ALA A 130 -19.07 -10.17 -8.56
N GLU A 131 -19.35 -10.59 -9.80
CA GLU A 131 -19.33 -9.74 -11.00
C GLU A 131 -20.58 -8.84 -11.15
N GLY A 132 -21.45 -8.81 -10.14
CA GLY A 132 -22.67 -8.01 -10.11
C GLY A 132 -23.85 -8.59 -10.89
N ALA A 133 -23.78 -9.83 -11.38
CA ALA A 133 -24.90 -10.45 -12.07
C ALA A 133 -26.05 -10.77 -11.10
N HIS A 134 -27.27 -10.38 -11.43
CA HIS A 134 -28.44 -10.65 -10.58
C HIS A 134 -28.70 -12.16 -10.40
N VAL A 135 -28.81 -12.61 -9.15
CA VAL A 135 -29.12 -13.99 -8.77
C VAL A 135 -30.58 -14.14 -8.37
N ASP A 136 -30.99 -13.44 -7.32
CA ASP A 136 -32.36 -13.48 -6.81
C ASP A 136 -32.74 -12.19 -6.09
N SER A 137 -34.04 -11.94 -5.94
CA SER A 137 -34.53 -10.82 -5.13
C SER A 137 -35.88 -11.09 -4.49
N MET A 138 -36.11 -10.45 -3.36
CA MET A 138 -37.35 -10.47 -2.62
C MET A 138 -37.73 -9.05 -2.22
N SER A 139 -38.96 -8.60 -2.46
CA SER A 139 -39.42 -7.26 -2.05
C SER A 139 -40.74 -7.34 -1.32
N TRP A 140 -40.91 -6.52 -0.28
CA TRP A 140 -42.11 -6.48 0.55
C TRP A 140 -42.66 -5.05 0.76
N PRO A 141 -43.99 -4.89 0.94
CA PRO A 141 -44.60 -3.58 1.16
C PRO A 141 -44.45 -3.05 2.60
N ASP A 142 -44.69 -1.76 2.76
CA ASP A 142 -44.73 -1.11 4.07
C ASP A 142 -45.79 -1.71 5.00
N LYS A 143 -45.38 -2.06 6.22
CA LYS A 143 -46.24 -2.52 7.32
C LYS A 143 -47.12 -3.73 6.96
N ASP A 144 -46.65 -4.59 6.05
CA ASP A 144 -47.45 -5.72 5.56
C ASP A 144 -47.33 -6.99 6.43
N SER A 145 -46.14 -7.29 6.99
CA SER A 145 -45.98 -8.43 7.90
C SER A 145 -46.40 -8.13 9.33
N TRP A 146 -46.40 -9.17 10.15
CA TRP A 146 -46.52 -9.06 11.61
C TRP A 146 -45.17 -9.34 12.25
N TRP A 147 -44.99 -8.85 13.48
CA TRP A 147 -43.83 -9.15 14.30
C TRP A 147 -43.58 -10.66 14.39
N ASP A 148 -42.31 -11.05 14.22
CA ASP A 148 -41.82 -12.43 14.22
C ASP A 148 -42.45 -13.32 13.14
N ARG A 149 -42.93 -12.73 12.03
CA ARG A 149 -43.42 -13.49 10.87
C ARG A 149 -42.56 -13.21 9.64
N PRO A 150 -41.73 -14.17 9.22
CA PRO A 150 -40.85 -14.01 8.08
C PRO A 150 -41.63 -14.06 6.76
N TYR A 151 -41.07 -13.45 5.73
CA TYR A 151 -41.47 -13.66 4.36
C TYR A 151 -40.81 -14.93 3.81
N ILE A 152 -41.61 -15.76 3.12
CA ILE A 152 -41.12 -16.90 2.35
C ILE A 152 -41.68 -16.86 0.92
N PRO A 153 -40.90 -17.23 -0.11
CA PRO A 153 -41.38 -17.28 -1.48
C PRO A 153 -42.21 -18.55 -1.72
N LEU A 154 -43.41 -18.39 -2.25
CA LEU A 154 -44.23 -19.52 -2.70
C LEU A 154 -43.87 -19.93 -4.13
N ALA A 155 -44.14 -21.19 -4.49
CA ALA A 155 -43.89 -21.74 -5.82
C ALA A 155 -44.60 -21.00 -6.99
N ASN A 156 -45.56 -20.12 -6.69
CA ASN A 156 -46.25 -19.27 -7.68
C ASN A 156 -45.62 -17.87 -7.83
N GLY A 157 -44.49 -17.60 -7.17
CA GLY A 157 -43.78 -16.32 -7.17
C GLY A 157 -44.39 -15.24 -6.27
N THR A 158 -45.33 -15.58 -5.39
CA THR A 158 -45.88 -14.64 -4.39
C THR A 158 -45.27 -14.88 -3.02
N LEU A 159 -45.22 -13.84 -2.19
CA LEU A 159 -44.74 -13.98 -0.81
C LEU A 159 -45.85 -14.46 0.13
N TRP A 160 -45.47 -15.33 1.06
CA TRP A 160 -46.27 -15.73 2.21
C TRP A 160 -45.60 -15.29 3.49
N LYS A 161 -46.40 -15.12 4.55
CA LYS A 161 -45.95 -14.73 5.90
C LYS A 161 -46.09 -15.92 6.82
N ASP A 162 -44.99 -16.60 7.11
CA ASP A 162 -45.05 -17.84 7.88
C ASP A 162 -45.41 -17.58 9.35
N ASP A 163 -45.85 -18.62 10.06
CA ASP A 163 -46.28 -18.52 11.45
C ASP A 163 -45.11 -18.38 12.44
N ALA A 164 -43.89 -18.77 12.06
CA ALA A 164 -42.68 -18.64 12.87
C ALA A 164 -41.41 -18.60 11.99
N PRO A 165 -40.33 -17.92 12.43
CA PRO A 165 -39.04 -17.97 11.75
C PRO A 165 -38.39 -19.35 11.80
N THR A 166 -37.72 -19.74 10.72
CA THR A 166 -37.01 -21.01 10.58
C THR A 166 -35.57 -20.85 10.07
N PRO A 167 -34.76 -19.94 10.65
CA PRO A 167 -33.41 -19.68 10.16
C PRO A 167 -32.60 -20.97 10.02
N GLY A 168 -31.83 -21.11 8.94
CA GLY A 168 -30.91 -22.21 8.67
C GLY A 168 -31.60 -23.57 8.48
N SER A 169 -32.92 -23.58 8.27
CA SER A 169 -33.75 -24.79 8.26
C SER A 169 -34.77 -24.76 7.12
N HIS A 170 -35.48 -25.88 6.95
CA HIS A 170 -36.57 -25.96 5.98
C HIS A 170 -37.88 -25.48 6.59
N GLU A 171 -38.80 -25.02 5.74
CA GLU A 171 -40.14 -24.58 6.13
C GLU A 171 -40.84 -25.60 7.07
N ASN A 172 -41.48 -25.11 8.12
CA ASN A 172 -42.13 -25.87 9.20
C ASN A 172 -41.19 -26.60 10.18
N ALA A 173 -39.88 -26.39 10.12
CA ALA A 173 -38.98 -26.81 11.19
C ALA A 173 -39.28 -26.01 12.48
N THR A 174 -38.93 -26.58 13.63
CA THR A 174 -38.94 -25.84 14.89
C THR A 174 -37.50 -25.59 15.31
N VAL A 175 -37.05 -24.35 15.17
CA VAL A 175 -35.75 -23.90 15.64
C VAL A 175 -35.89 -23.49 17.11
N THR A 176 -35.00 -24.00 17.98
CA THR A 176 -35.07 -23.79 19.44
C THR A 176 -33.73 -23.41 20.08
N ALA A 177 -32.69 -23.31 19.27
CA ALA A 177 -31.36 -22.90 19.66
C ALA A 177 -30.90 -21.79 18.71
N PRO A 178 -30.06 -20.86 19.18
CA PRO A 178 -29.44 -19.89 18.30
C PRO A 178 -28.64 -20.57 17.19
N ILE A 179 -28.57 -19.91 16.04
CA ILE A 179 -27.87 -20.38 14.85
C ILE A 179 -26.76 -19.39 14.54
N ALA A 180 -25.57 -19.91 14.27
CA ALA A 180 -24.47 -19.09 13.78
C ALA A 180 -24.83 -18.54 12.39
N GLY A 181 -24.87 -17.22 12.26
CA GLY A 181 -24.99 -16.55 10.97
C GLY A 181 -23.75 -16.74 10.12
N LEU A 182 -23.93 -16.62 8.81
CA LEU A 182 -22.85 -16.28 7.90
C LEU A 182 -22.68 -14.77 7.97
N ARG A 183 -21.47 -14.32 8.30
CA ARG A 183 -21.13 -12.89 8.26
C ARG A 183 -21.22 -12.35 6.84
N CYS A 184 -21.50 -11.07 6.70
CA CYS A 184 -21.51 -10.41 5.41
C CYS A 184 -20.82 -9.06 5.57
N TYR A 185 -19.74 -8.85 4.84
CA TYR A 185 -18.80 -7.78 5.10
C TYR A 185 -19.19 -6.57 4.29
N THR A 186 -19.33 -5.41 4.93
CA THR A 186 -19.63 -4.20 4.18
C THR A 186 -18.47 -3.92 3.23
N ALA A 187 -18.73 -3.25 2.10
CA ALA A 187 -17.64 -2.81 1.20
C ALA A 187 -16.61 -1.88 1.89
N LEU A 188 -16.86 -1.52 3.15
CA LEU A 188 -16.09 -0.64 4.01
C LEU A 188 -15.41 -1.38 5.18
N ASP A 189 -15.28 -2.71 5.14
CA ASP A 189 -14.65 -3.48 6.24
C ASP A 189 -13.15 -3.14 6.48
N HIS A 190 -12.56 -2.27 5.65
CA HIS A 190 -11.27 -1.61 5.86
C HIS A 190 -11.38 -0.25 6.59
N LEU A 191 -12.55 0.09 7.14
CA LEU A 191 -12.82 1.28 7.93
C LEU A 191 -13.37 0.87 9.31
N HIS A 192 -12.97 1.62 10.33
CA HIS A 192 -13.51 1.46 11.67
C HIS A 192 -15.00 1.82 11.70
N SER A 193 -15.82 1.01 12.37
CA SER A 193 -17.21 1.37 12.70
C SER A 193 -17.33 1.83 14.15
N GLY A 194 -18.04 2.94 14.39
CA GLY A 194 -18.21 3.57 15.69
C GLY A 194 -17.29 4.77 15.92
N ALA A 195 -17.21 5.22 17.17
CA ALA A 195 -16.51 6.45 17.53
C ALA A 195 -15.45 6.25 18.62
N TYR A 196 -14.35 7.00 18.56
CA TYR A 196 -13.37 7.13 19.64
C TYR A 196 -12.63 8.48 19.59
N VAL A 197 -11.97 8.85 20.69
CA VAL A 197 -11.06 10.00 20.74
C VAL A 197 -9.62 9.53 20.99
N LEU A 198 -8.68 9.96 20.14
CA LEU A 198 -7.24 9.88 20.40
C LEU A 198 -6.74 11.19 21.00
N THR A 199 -5.88 11.13 22.00
CA THR A 199 -5.29 12.32 22.63
C THR A 199 -3.76 12.24 22.65
N GLY A 200 -3.10 13.37 22.43
CA GLY A 200 -1.64 13.49 22.31
C GLY A 200 -1.23 14.86 21.75
N ARG A 201 0.04 15.05 21.38
CA ARG A 201 0.46 16.22 20.59
C ARG A 201 0.05 16.01 19.14
N VAL A 202 -0.89 16.77 18.60
CA VAL A 202 -1.38 16.60 17.21
C VAL A 202 -0.66 17.57 16.29
N VAL A 203 -0.02 17.05 15.24
CA VAL A 203 0.65 17.80 14.18
C VAL A 203 -0.25 17.73 12.95
N THR A 204 -0.93 18.82 12.59
CA THR A 204 -2.01 18.75 11.59
C THR A 204 -1.51 18.70 10.15
N MET A 205 -0.28 19.13 9.91
CA MET A 205 0.32 19.33 8.58
C MET A 205 -0.47 20.27 7.66
N ASP A 206 -1.35 21.12 8.22
CA ASP A 206 -1.98 22.20 7.46
C ASP A 206 -0.96 23.23 6.97
N ASP A 207 -1.36 24.13 6.07
CA ASP A 207 -0.46 25.17 5.51
C ASP A 207 0.09 26.13 6.58
N ALA A 208 -0.54 26.18 7.76
CA ALA A 208 -0.14 27.04 8.87
C ALA A 208 0.89 26.37 9.79
N GLY A 209 1.17 25.07 9.61
CA GLY A 209 2.02 24.29 10.50
C GLY A 209 1.42 24.17 11.91
N THR A 210 0.10 24.00 12.01
CA THR A 210 -0.59 23.97 13.30
C THR A 210 -0.16 22.74 14.12
N VAL A 211 0.18 22.98 15.39
CA VAL A 211 0.51 21.94 16.38
C VAL A 211 -0.32 22.15 17.65
N HIS A 212 -1.10 21.15 18.01
CA HIS A 212 -1.87 21.10 19.26
C HIS A 212 -1.11 20.26 20.29
N ASN A 213 -0.39 20.90 21.21
CA ASN A 213 0.40 20.18 22.22
C ASN A 213 -0.45 19.41 23.25
N ASP A 214 -1.69 19.82 23.44
CA ASP A 214 -2.71 19.12 24.23
C ASP A 214 -3.88 18.78 23.32
N GLY A 215 -3.59 18.02 22.25
CA GLY A 215 -4.48 17.78 21.14
C GLY A 215 -5.40 16.59 21.35
N SER A 216 -6.53 16.61 20.64
CA SER A 216 -7.49 15.51 20.60
C SER A 216 -8.10 15.41 19.20
N ILE A 217 -8.35 14.18 18.77
CA ILE A 217 -8.95 13.84 17.47
C ILE A 217 -10.15 12.95 17.74
N LEU A 218 -11.35 13.39 17.36
CA LEU A 218 -12.55 12.56 17.33
C LEU A 218 -12.62 11.85 15.99
N VAL A 219 -12.65 10.52 16.02
CA VAL A 219 -12.87 9.66 14.86
C VAL A 219 -14.25 9.05 14.97
N GLU A 220 -15.04 9.12 13.91
CA GLU A 220 -16.33 8.41 13.77
C GLU A 220 -16.36 7.74 12.41
N ASP A 221 -16.68 6.44 12.40
CA ASP A 221 -16.82 5.63 11.18
C ASP A 221 -15.64 5.77 10.20
N GLY A 222 -14.41 5.78 10.75
CA GLY A 222 -13.16 5.88 10.00
C GLY A 222 -12.78 7.28 9.52
N VAL A 223 -13.57 8.30 9.86
CA VAL A 223 -13.38 9.70 9.46
C VAL A 223 -13.06 10.57 10.66
N ILE A 224 -12.16 11.54 10.50
CA ILE A 224 -11.89 12.57 11.50
C ILE A 224 -13.07 13.54 11.51
N VAL A 225 -13.80 13.63 12.62
CA VAL A 225 -14.96 14.52 12.76
C VAL A 225 -14.57 15.87 13.35
N GLU A 226 -13.64 15.90 14.30
CA GLU A 226 -13.21 17.14 14.95
C GLU A 226 -11.79 17.02 15.52
N VAL A 227 -11.05 18.13 15.51
CA VAL A 227 -9.69 18.24 16.08
C VAL A 227 -9.63 19.48 16.97
N TRP A 228 -9.18 19.33 18.21
CA TRP A 228 -9.10 20.46 19.15
C TRP A 228 -7.89 20.40 20.06
N ASN A 229 -7.64 21.51 20.76
CA ASN A 229 -6.59 21.64 21.76
C ASN A 229 -7.16 22.02 23.13
N GLY A 230 -6.86 21.22 24.16
CA GLY A 230 -7.34 21.38 25.52
C GLY A 230 -8.77 20.85 25.70
N ASP A 231 -9.64 21.67 26.31
CA ASP A 231 -11.02 21.28 26.57
C ASP A 231 -11.82 21.08 25.28
N ALA A 232 -12.64 20.02 25.24
CA ALA A 232 -13.51 19.72 24.11
C ALA A 232 -14.49 20.87 23.80
N PRO A 233 -14.78 21.15 22.51
CA PRO A 233 -15.83 22.07 22.11
C PRO A 233 -17.18 21.75 22.77
N SER A 234 -17.89 22.79 23.21
CA SER A 234 -19.11 22.65 24.02
C SER A 234 -20.31 22.03 23.28
N ASP A 235 -20.22 21.95 21.96
CA ASP A 235 -21.19 21.42 21.02
C ASP A 235 -20.96 19.95 20.66
N LEU A 236 -19.81 19.37 21.01
CA LEU A 236 -19.56 17.94 20.88
C LEU A 236 -20.25 17.15 21.99
N THR A 237 -20.83 15.99 21.64
CA THR A 237 -21.37 15.02 22.60
C THR A 237 -20.46 13.82 22.65
N LEU A 238 -19.65 13.72 23.71
CA LEU A 238 -18.69 12.61 23.90
C LEU A 238 -19.19 11.57 24.92
N GLU A 239 -20.49 11.56 25.24
CA GLU A 239 -21.04 10.58 26.19
C GLU A 239 -20.98 9.17 25.61
N GLY A 240 -20.20 8.30 26.24
CA GLY A 240 -20.01 6.91 25.79
C GLY A 240 -18.91 6.72 24.74
N VAL A 241 -18.31 7.80 24.23
CA VAL A 241 -17.18 7.73 23.30
C VAL A 241 -15.91 7.39 24.09
N PRO A 242 -15.23 6.25 23.79
CA PRO A 242 -13.98 5.90 24.45
C PRO A 242 -12.88 6.92 24.12
N VAL A 243 -12.03 7.20 25.11
CA VAL A 243 -10.88 8.09 24.97
C VAL A 243 -9.63 7.26 25.18
N HIS A 244 -8.72 7.27 24.20
CA HIS A 244 -7.43 6.60 24.27
C HIS A 244 -6.32 7.65 24.39
N HIS A 245 -5.57 7.54 25.48
CA HIS A 245 -4.44 8.43 25.75
C HIS A 245 -3.17 7.83 25.16
N THR A 246 -2.60 8.51 24.17
CA THR A 246 -1.39 8.02 23.48
C THR A 246 -0.12 8.46 24.19
N ASP A 247 -0.16 9.56 24.97
CA ASP A 247 1.01 10.21 25.56
C ASP A 247 2.15 10.45 24.54
N ALA A 248 1.78 10.61 23.27
CA ALA A 248 2.66 10.59 22.10
C ALA A 248 2.35 11.75 21.14
N THR A 249 3.10 11.85 20.05
CA THR A 249 2.85 12.80 18.96
C THR A 249 2.14 12.09 17.81
N ILE A 250 1.03 12.68 17.34
CA ILE A 250 0.16 12.15 16.31
C ILE A 250 0.36 12.97 15.03
N TYR A 251 0.71 12.30 13.94
CA TYR A 251 0.88 12.84 12.60
C TYR A 251 -0.16 12.22 11.67
N PRO A 252 -0.43 12.83 10.49
CA PRO A 252 -1.05 12.09 9.40
C PRO A 252 -0.25 10.81 9.13
N GLY A 253 -0.94 9.76 8.68
CA GLY A 253 -0.29 8.56 8.18
C GLY A 253 0.74 8.91 7.10
N LEU A 254 1.87 8.19 7.08
CA LEU A 254 2.89 8.42 6.06
C LEU A 254 2.44 7.80 4.73
N LEU A 255 2.80 8.41 3.60
CA LEU A 255 2.49 7.89 2.27
C LEU A 255 3.78 7.47 1.55
N ASP A 256 3.80 6.24 1.03
CA ASP A 256 4.87 5.70 0.20
C ASP A 256 4.46 5.81 -1.28
N LEU A 257 5.07 6.76 -1.99
CA LEU A 257 4.76 7.03 -3.40
C LEU A 257 5.64 6.30 -4.41
N HIS A 258 6.55 5.44 -3.95
CA HIS A 258 7.37 4.66 -4.85
C HIS A 258 7.86 3.41 -4.16
N ASN A 259 7.31 2.27 -4.58
CA ASN A 259 7.73 0.96 -4.12
C ASN A 259 7.65 -0.09 -5.24
N HIS A 260 8.17 -1.28 -4.97
CA HIS A 260 7.94 -2.49 -5.74
C HIS A 260 7.62 -3.63 -4.77
N LEU A 261 6.43 -3.57 -4.17
CA LEU A 261 6.07 -4.30 -2.95
C LEU A 261 6.35 -5.81 -3.02
N HIS A 262 6.10 -6.41 -4.17
CA HIS A 262 6.26 -7.85 -4.38
C HIS A 262 7.72 -8.35 -4.41
N TYR A 263 8.72 -7.45 -4.34
CA TYR A 263 10.13 -7.79 -4.11
C TYR A 263 10.55 -7.66 -2.64
N ASN A 264 9.72 -7.05 -1.78
CA ASN A 264 10.12 -6.64 -0.43
C ASN A 264 10.20 -7.79 0.58
N THR A 265 10.06 -9.04 0.15
CA THR A 265 10.44 -10.20 0.96
C THR A 265 11.96 -10.43 0.94
N ALA A 266 12.67 -9.91 -0.07
CA ALA A 266 14.11 -9.99 -0.21
C ALA A 266 14.82 -8.86 0.57
N PRO A 267 15.95 -9.14 1.22
CA PRO A 267 16.74 -8.13 1.92
C PRO A 267 17.48 -7.22 0.95
N VAL A 268 18.10 -6.16 1.48
CA VAL A 268 18.96 -5.28 0.69
C VAL A 268 20.03 -6.10 -0.02
N TRP A 269 20.07 -5.94 -1.35
CA TRP A 269 21.03 -6.59 -2.21
C TRP A 269 22.40 -5.92 -2.01
N PRO A 270 23.46 -6.68 -1.64
CA PRO A 270 24.82 -6.16 -1.58
C PRO A 270 25.40 -5.94 -2.97
N VAL A 271 24.77 -5.04 -3.72
CA VAL A 271 25.10 -4.71 -5.09
C VAL A 271 26.46 -4.03 -5.15
N GLU A 272 27.34 -4.57 -5.98
CA GLU A 272 28.61 -3.96 -6.34
C GLU A 272 28.68 -3.88 -7.87
N ASN A 273 29.21 -2.78 -8.39
CA ASN A 273 29.23 -2.60 -9.84
C ASN A 273 30.14 -3.63 -10.53
N HIS A 274 29.55 -4.48 -11.38
CA HIS A 274 30.27 -5.51 -12.15
C HIS A 274 30.99 -4.99 -13.40
N MET A 275 30.72 -3.74 -13.82
CA MET A 275 31.21 -3.20 -15.07
C MET A 275 32.69 -2.82 -14.98
N SER A 276 33.43 -3.03 -16.07
CA SER A 276 34.84 -2.61 -16.17
C SER A 276 35.05 -1.08 -16.20
N SER A 277 33.98 -0.31 -16.30
CA SER A 277 33.99 1.15 -16.37
C SER A 277 32.77 1.69 -15.63
N PRO A 278 32.79 1.68 -14.28
CA PRO A 278 31.75 2.30 -13.48
C PRO A 278 31.72 3.83 -13.73
N ASN A 279 30.68 4.49 -13.22
CA ASN A 279 30.63 5.95 -13.19
C ASN A 279 31.69 6.52 -12.23
N GLU A 280 31.73 7.84 -12.05
CA GLU A 280 32.76 8.49 -11.23
C GLU A 280 32.69 8.17 -9.73
N TRP A 281 31.53 7.70 -9.26
CA TRP A 281 31.27 7.28 -7.88
C TRP A 281 31.37 5.76 -7.67
N GLY A 282 31.75 5.00 -8.71
CA GLY A 282 31.81 3.53 -8.63
C GLY A 282 30.47 2.83 -8.87
N GLY A 283 29.36 3.56 -9.02
CA GLY A 283 28.03 3.04 -9.32
C GLY A 283 27.75 2.87 -10.81
N TYR A 284 26.54 2.45 -11.15
CA TYR A 284 26.04 2.32 -12.52
C TYR A 284 25.75 3.67 -13.16
N GLN A 285 25.74 3.74 -14.48
CA GLN A 285 25.32 4.94 -15.19
C GLN A 285 23.81 5.09 -15.22
N ASN A 286 23.07 3.97 -15.29
CA ASN A 286 21.62 3.96 -15.45
C ASN A 286 21.03 2.56 -15.18
N ARG A 287 19.70 2.49 -15.13
CA ARG A 287 18.95 1.26 -14.83
C ARG A 287 19.20 0.07 -15.74
N TYR A 288 19.53 0.31 -17.00
CA TYR A 288 19.78 -0.74 -17.99
C TYR A 288 21.03 -1.57 -17.67
N GLN A 289 21.89 -1.08 -16.79
CA GLN A 289 23.14 -1.76 -16.45
C GLN A 289 22.99 -2.72 -15.27
N TRP A 290 22.38 -2.28 -14.16
CA TRP A 290 22.23 -3.14 -12.99
C TRP A 290 21.21 -4.25 -13.19
N LYS A 291 20.18 -4.05 -14.02
CA LYS A 291 19.25 -5.13 -14.42
C LYS A 291 19.96 -6.33 -15.05
N ASN A 292 21.10 -6.08 -15.68
CA ASN A 292 21.95 -7.09 -16.32
C ASN A 292 23.07 -7.60 -15.39
N HIS A 293 23.05 -7.29 -14.09
CA HIS A 293 24.08 -7.76 -13.17
C HIS A 293 24.06 -9.30 -13.08
N PRO A 294 25.23 -9.98 -13.11
CA PRO A 294 25.30 -11.44 -13.13
C PRO A 294 24.62 -12.17 -11.96
N ASP A 295 24.50 -11.52 -10.80
CA ASP A 295 23.83 -12.09 -9.62
C ASP A 295 22.42 -11.51 -9.36
N TYR A 296 21.92 -10.61 -10.21
CA TYR A 296 20.59 -10.01 -10.06
C TYR A 296 19.51 -11.08 -9.91
N SER A 297 19.55 -12.10 -10.78
CA SER A 297 18.61 -13.23 -10.71
C SER A 297 18.69 -13.95 -9.37
N GLU A 298 19.89 -14.15 -8.81
CA GLU A 298 20.10 -14.91 -7.58
C GLU A 298 19.68 -14.14 -6.32
N PHE A 299 19.77 -12.81 -6.35
CA PHE A 299 19.47 -11.93 -5.22
C PHE A 299 18.10 -11.25 -5.31
N VAL A 300 17.44 -11.24 -6.47
CA VAL A 300 16.21 -10.46 -6.64
C VAL A 300 15.13 -11.30 -7.29
N THR A 301 15.36 -11.77 -8.52
CA THR A 301 14.33 -12.46 -9.30
C THR A 301 13.92 -13.79 -8.67
N LYS A 302 14.89 -14.65 -8.33
CA LYS A 302 14.60 -15.98 -7.80
C LYS A 302 13.94 -15.94 -6.42
N PRO A 303 14.40 -15.15 -5.43
CA PRO A 303 13.70 -15.05 -4.14
C PRO A 303 12.21 -14.72 -4.29
N LYS A 304 11.88 -13.69 -5.07
CA LYS A 304 10.48 -13.34 -5.42
C LYS A 304 9.76 -14.54 -6.05
N MET A 305 10.30 -15.04 -7.17
CA MET A 305 9.65 -16.09 -7.96
C MET A 305 9.38 -17.37 -7.15
N LEU A 306 10.36 -17.80 -6.35
CA LEU A 306 10.27 -19.04 -5.57
C LEU A 306 9.25 -18.94 -4.42
N LEU A 307 9.15 -17.78 -3.78
CA LEU A 307 8.18 -17.55 -2.70
C LEU A 307 6.77 -17.37 -3.24
N HIS A 308 6.61 -16.51 -4.26
CA HIS A 308 5.30 -16.08 -4.76
C HIS A 308 4.68 -17.11 -5.70
N GLY A 309 5.43 -17.62 -6.68
CA GLY A 309 4.86 -18.36 -7.81
C GLY A 309 4.55 -19.84 -7.55
N GLY A 310 3.43 -20.33 -8.09
CA GLY A 310 3.25 -21.75 -8.40
C GLY A 310 4.15 -22.16 -9.58
N PRO A 311 4.89 -23.29 -9.57
CA PRO A 311 4.72 -24.53 -8.78
C PRO A 311 5.63 -24.66 -7.54
N TYR A 312 6.10 -23.54 -6.96
CA TYR A 312 7.02 -23.54 -5.83
C TYR A 312 6.26 -23.37 -4.51
N PHE A 313 6.59 -22.37 -3.68
CA PHE A 313 5.96 -22.20 -2.38
C PHE A 313 4.54 -21.64 -2.47
N ASN A 314 4.20 -20.93 -3.55
CA ASN A 314 2.84 -20.40 -3.79
C ASN A 314 2.30 -19.61 -2.56
N LEU A 315 3.16 -18.77 -1.99
CA LEU A 315 2.88 -17.97 -0.79
C LEU A 315 2.62 -16.50 -1.11
N GLU A 316 2.18 -16.19 -2.33
CA GLU A 316 2.02 -14.81 -2.81
C GLU A 316 1.19 -13.94 -1.87
N PHE A 317 0.00 -14.38 -1.43
CA PHE A 317 -0.83 -13.64 -0.48
C PHE A 317 -0.17 -13.45 0.90
N ALA A 318 0.50 -14.48 1.41
CA ALA A 318 1.22 -14.37 2.68
C ALA A 318 2.38 -13.38 2.57
N ALA A 319 3.13 -13.44 1.46
CA ALA A 319 4.22 -12.52 1.16
C ALA A 319 3.72 -11.09 1.04
N MET A 320 2.57 -10.86 0.39
CA MET A 320 2.01 -9.53 0.24
C MET A 320 1.51 -8.93 1.55
N LYS A 321 0.79 -9.70 2.38
CA LYS A 321 0.46 -9.26 3.76
C LYS A 321 1.69 -8.96 4.60
N TYR A 322 2.76 -9.74 4.42
CA TYR A 322 4.02 -9.51 5.09
C TYR A 322 4.66 -8.18 4.67
N VAL A 323 4.70 -7.87 3.37
CA VAL A 323 5.31 -6.61 2.90
C VAL A 323 4.48 -5.40 3.25
N GLU A 324 3.14 -5.48 3.23
CA GLU A 324 2.30 -4.41 3.76
C GLU A 324 2.53 -4.20 5.26
N ALA A 325 2.72 -5.29 6.03
CA ALA A 325 3.10 -5.20 7.43
C ALA A 325 4.44 -4.46 7.61
N LYS A 326 5.45 -4.69 6.73
CA LYS A 326 6.71 -3.92 6.72
C LYS A 326 6.47 -2.42 6.56
N VAL A 327 5.50 -2.05 5.74
CA VAL A 327 5.15 -0.66 5.44
C VAL A 327 4.46 -0.01 6.66
N ILE A 328 3.41 -0.63 7.22
CA ILE A 328 2.65 -0.04 8.34
C ILE A 328 3.43 0.04 9.65
N VAL A 329 4.45 -0.80 9.83
CA VAL A 329 5.35 -0.77 11.00
C VAL A 329 6.11 0.56 11.10
N GLY A 330 6.32 1.25 9.97
CA GLY A 330 6.88 2.60 9.93
C GLY A 330 5.87 3.73 10.14
N GLY A 331 4.59 3.44 10.40
CA GLY A 331 3.53 4.45 10.45
C GLY A 331 2.97 4.84 9.08
N THR A 332 3.32 4.09 8.03
CA THR A 332 2.84 4.32 6.67
C THR A 332 1.43 3.74 6.50
N THR A 333 0.55 4.47 5.81
CA THR A 333 -0.86 4.09 5.65
C THR A 333 -1.28 3.87 4.20
N ALA A 334 -0.47 4.30 3.23
CA ALA A 334 -0.69 4.07 1.81
C ALA A 334 0.63 3.79 1.10
N SER A 335 0.62 2.91 0.10
CA SER A 335 1.78 2.58 -0.72
C SER A 335 1.42 2.42 -2.19
N GLN A 336 2.25 2.98 -3.07
CA GLN A 336 2.31 2.65 -4.50
C GLN A 336 3.23 1.43 -4.70
N GLY A 337 3.12 0.72 -5.82
CA GLY A 337 4.06 -0.32 -6.22
C GLY A 337 3.49 -1.72 -6.22
N ALA A 338 2.17 -1.84 -6.37
CA ALA A 338 1.48 -3.11 -6.47
C ALA A 338 1.71 -3.75 -7.85
N PRO A 339 1.60 -5.09 -7.97
CA PRO A 339 1.62 -5.73 -9.28
C PRO A 339 0.45 -5.24 -10.15
N SER A 340 0.63 -5.21 -11.48
CA SER A 340 -0.30 -4.57 -12.44
C SER A 340 -1.69 -5.22 -12.58
N ASN A 341 -1.94 -6.34 -11.91
CA ASN A 341 -3.23 -7.01 -11.85
C ASN A 341 -3.38 -7.64 -10.46
N PRO A 342 -3.55 -6.80 -9.41
CA PRO A 342 -3.65 -7.30 -8.06
C PRO A 342 -5.01 -7.98 -7.87
N ASP A 343 -5.02 -9.22 -7.42
CA ASP A 343 -6.20 -9.83 -6.78
C ASP A 343 -6.57 -9.06 -5.49
N ASP A 344 -7.85 -9.08 -5.08
CA ASP A 344 -8.36 -8.37 -3.88
C ASP A 344 -7.54 -8.67 -2.61
N ALA A 345 -6.93 -9.86 -2.52
CA ALA A 345 -6.03 -10.27 -1.45
C ALA A 345 -4.73 -9.46 -1.33
N TYR A 346 -4.35 -8.75 -2.38
CA TYR A 346 -3.21 -7.82 -2.41
C TYR A 346 -3.61 -6.36 -2.21
N ALA A 347 -4.81 -6.00 -2.62
CA ALA A 347 -5.26 -4.61 -2.68
C ALA A 347 -5.85 -4.09 -1.37
N SER A 348 -6.30 -4.99 -0.48
CA SER A 348 -7.35 -4.65 0.49
C SER A 348 -7.08 -5.06 1.95
N VAL A 349 -5.84 -5.40 2.34
CA VAL A 349 -5.60 -5.98 3.68
C VAL A 349 -5.14 -4.96 4.72
N LEU A 350 -3.98 -4.32 4.54
CA LEU A 350 -3.39 -3.47 5.59
C LEU A 350 -3.22 -2.02 5.15
N ALA A 351 -2.31 -1.75 4.20
CA ALA A 351 -2.06 -0.42 3.69
C ALA A 351 -2.97 -0.14 2.49
N ARG A 352 -3.36 1.12 2.27
CA ARG A 352 -4.06 1.50 1.04
C ARG A 352 -3.13 1.29 -0.15
N ASN A 353 -3.58 0.52 -1.13
CA ASN A 353 -2.92 0.50 -2.43
C ASN A 353 -3.25 1.78 -3.18
N ILE A 354 -2.24 2.60 -3.49
CA ILE A 354 -2.44 3.89 -4.17
C ILE A 354 -2.94 3.71 -5.60
N GLU A 355 -2.63 2.58 -6.24
CA GLU A 355 -2.96 2.33 -7.64
C GLU A 355 -4.36 1.74 -7.84
N ASP A 356 -5.11 1.52 -6.75
CA ASP A 356 -6.45 0.95 -6.77
C ASP A 356 -7.52 1.96 -6.29
N TRP A 357 -8.77 1.53 -6.31
CA TRP A 357 -9.93 2.31 -5.90
C TRP A 357 -9.85 2.82 -4.46
N ASN A 358 -9.68 4.14 -4.32
CA ASN A 358 -9.68 4.84 -3.04
C ASN A 358 -10.51 6.12 -3.14
N PHE A 359 -11.17 6.49 -2.04
CA PHE A 359 -11.92 7.75 -1.93
C PHE A 359 -12.95 7.99 -3.06
N GLY A 360 -13.48 6.90 -3.63
CA GLY A 360 -14.50 6.93 -4.67
C GLY A 360 -13.97 7.12 -6.09
N ARG A 361 -12.67 6.93 -6.33
CA ARG A 361 -12.01 7.09 -7.64
C ARG A 361 -10.89 6.06 -7.84
N ASP A 362 -10.57 5.79 -9.10
CA ASP A 362 -9.45 4.95 -9.53
C ASP A 362 -8.93 5.48 -10.87
N GLU A 363 -8.21 6.60 -10.79
CA GLU A 363 -7.72 7.34 -11.96
C GLU A 363 -6.21 7.60 -11.86
N ILE A 364 -5.52 6.65 -11.25
CA ILE A 364 -4.07 6.64 -11.11
C ILE A 364 -3.49 5.69 -12.16
N HIS A 365 -2.41 6.12 -12.80
CA HIS A 365 -1.72 5.34 -13.82
C HIS A 365 -0.24 5.23 -13.50
N THR A 366 0.37 4.12 -13.91
CA THR A 366 1.79 3.86 -13.67
C THR A 366 2.48 3.40 -14.95
N LYS A 367 3.71 3.87 -15.17
CA LYS A 367 4.62 3.33 -16.18
C LYS A 367 6.03 3.19 -15.59
N VAL A 368 6.46 1.94 -15.43
CA VAL A 368 7.79 1.59 -14.90
C VAL A 368 8.84 1.45 -16.01
N THR A 369 8.42 1.04 -17.21
CA THR A 369 9.31 0.73 -18.34
C THR A 369 9.86 1.96 -19.05
N GLU A 370 10.87 1.72 -19.89
CA GLU A 370 11.14 2.45 -21.15
C GLU A 370 10.12 3.53 -21.53
N LEU A 371 10.40 4.84 -21.49
CA LEU A 371 9.55 5.79 -22.22
C LEU A 371 10.02 5.88 -23.67
N GLU A 372 9.41 5.08 -24.55
CA GLU A 372 9.80 5.03 -25.95
C GLU A 372 9.40 6.30 -26.72
N SER A 373 10.17 6.64 -27.75
CA SER A 373 9.93 7.86 -28.55
C SER A 373 8.57 7.90 -29.25
N ASP A 374 7.97 6.74 -29.52
CA ASP A 374 6.65 6.59 -30.15
C ASP A 374 5.51 6.35 -29.13
N TYR A 375 5.79 6.40 -27.83
CA TYR A 375 4.78 6.30 -26.79
C TYR A 375 3.76 7.45 -26.88
N ILE A 376 2.49 7.10 -27.05
CA ILE A 376 1.43 8.09 -27.33
C ILE A 376 0.82 8.65 -26.03
N GLY A 377 0.59 7.80 -25.02
CA GLY A 377 0.00 8.19 -23.73
C GLY A 377 -1.39 8.84 -23.83
N ASN A 378 -2.31 8.28 -24.64
CA ASN A 378 -3.65 8.87 -24.82
C ASN A 378 -4.50 8.90 -23.55
N HIS A 379 -4.37 7.90 -22.66
CA HIS A 379 -5.08 7.88 -21.38
C HIS A 379 -4.65 9.06 -20.50
N ILE A 380 -3.35 9.35 -20.42
CA ILE A 380 -2.81 10.53 -19.73
C ILE A 380 -3.34 11.83 -20.32
N LYS A 381 -3.28 11.99 -21.65
CA LYS A 381 -3.74 13.20 -22.33
C LYS A 381 -5.24 13.42 -22.17
N THR A 382 -6.02 12.34 -22.20
CA THR A 382 -7.48 12.40 -22.09
C THR A 382 -7.87 12.68 -20.66
N GLY A 383 -7.32 11.94 -19.68
CA GLY A 383 -7.56 12.14 -18.26
C GLY A 383 -7.17 13.53 -17.77
N ASN A 384 -6.00 14.04 -18.19
CA ASN A 384 -5.61 15.43 -17.89
C ASN A 384 -6.59 16.44 -18.50
N ALA A 385 -7.05 16.23 -19.75
CA ALA A 385 -7.98 17.14 -20.41
C ALA A 385 -9.41 17.06 -19.82
N SER A 386 -9.84 15.91 -19.31
CA SER A 386 -11.13 15.70 -18.63
C SER A 386 -11.10 16.04 -17.14
N GLN A 387 -9.91 16.25 -16.56
CA GLN A 387 -9.67 16.40 -15.12
C GLN A 387 -10.02 15.12 -14.33
N GLU A 388 -10.00 13.97 -14.99
CA GLU A 388 -10.20 12.67 -14.36
C GLU A 388 -8.89 12.08 -13.86
N LEU A 389 -7.75 12.39 -14.49
CA LEU A 389 -6.44 11.91 -14.04
C LEU A 389 -6.11 12.42 -12.63
N ASP A 390 -5.85 11.51 -11.69
CA ASP A 390 -5.44 11.85 -10.33
C ASP A 390 -3.92 11.86 -10.19
N ALA A 391 -3.24 10.87 -10.75
CA ALA A 391 -1.78 10.83 -10.80
C ALA A 391 -1.27 9.97 -11.96
N TRP A 392 -0.09 10.31 -12.47
CA TRP A 392 0.67 9.45 -13.37
C TRP A 392 2.09 9.23 -12.85
N PHE A 393 2.32 8.05 -12.29
CA PHE A 393 3.63 7.61 -11.82
C PHE A 393 4.49 7.19 -13.01
N LEU A 394 5.68 7.78 -13.12
CA LEU A 394 6.60 7.52 -14.21
C LEU A 394 8.04 7.42 -13.72
N HIS A 395 8.65 6.25 -13.88
CA HIS A 395 10.09 6.06 -13.72
C HIS A 395 10.83 6.71 -14.88
N LEU A 396 11.51 7.81 -14.60
CA LEU A 396 12.23 8.57 -15.64
C LEU A 396 13.50 9.21 -15.09
N GLY A 397 14.56 9.19 -15.89
CA GLY A 397 15.84 9.74 -15.51
C GLY A 397 16.54 8.94 -14.41
N GLU A 398 16.27 7.63 -14.36
CA GLU A 398 16.84 6.70 -13.38
C GLU A 398 18.28 6.31 -13.75
N GLY A 399 19.20 7.19 -13.36
CA GLY A 399 20.62 7.12 -13.66
C GLY A 399 21.29 8.46 -13.46
N VAL A 400 22.55 8.56 -13.86
CA VAL A 400 23.38 9.77 -13.72
C VAL A 400 23.95 10.25 -15.08
N ASP A 401 23.48 9.65 -16.17
CA ASP A 401 24.00 9.90 -17.51
C ASP A 401 23.05 10.68 -18.41
N GLU A 402 23.61 11.18 -19.52
CA GLU A 402 22.84 11.95 -20.51
C GLU A 402 21.74 11.10 -21.18
N SER A 403 21.91 9.78 -21.26
CA SER A 403 20.88 8.90 -21.81
C SER A 403 19.62 8.93 -20.95
N SER A 404 19.78 8.81 -19.64
CA SER A 404 18.69 8.89 -18.66
C SER A 404 18.07 10.29 -18.67
N ARG A 405 18.88 11.36 -18.70
CA ARG A 405 18.35 12.75 -18.81
C ARG A 405 17.51 12.93 -20.07
N ALA A 406 17.93 12.35 -21.20
CA ALA A 406 17.27 12.52 -22.49
C ALA A 406 15.88 11.87 -22.57
N GLU A 407 15.53 10.94 -21.66
CA GLU A 407 14.16 10.41 -21.52
C GLU A 407 13.15 11.55 -21.28
N PHE A 408 13.55 12.60 -20.55
CA PHE A 408 12.70 13.77 -20.32
C PHE A 408 12.37 14.53 -21.62
N ASP A 409 13.28 14.52 -22.59
CA ASP A 409 13.01 15.16 -23.88
C ASP A 409 11.93 14.40 -24.67
N ILE A 410 11.82 13.08 -24.47
CA ILE A 410 10.74 12.25 -25.06
C ILE A 410 9.39 12.60 -24.43
N LEU A 411 9.34 12.66 -23.10
CA LEU A 411 8.16 13.09 -22.34
C LEU A 411 7.61 14.43 -22.85
N VAL A 412 8.49 15.42 -23.02
CA VAL A 412 8.11 16.74 -23.54
C VAL A 412 7.70 16.69 -25.01
N ALA A 413 8.44 15.96 -25.86
CA ALA A 413 8.13 15.86 -27.28
C ALA A 413 6.78 15.19 -27.56
N ASN A 414 6.34 14.31 -26.65
CA ASN A 414 5.08 13.59 -26.74
C ASN A 414 3.92 14.32 -26.07
N ASP A 415 4.08 15.56 -25.60
CA ASP A 415 3.06 16.35 -24.90
C ASP A 415 2.52 15.62 -23.64
N LEU A 416 3.42 14.99 -22.88
CA LEU A 416 3.09 14.20 -21.69
C LEU A 416 3.58 14.84 -20.37
N LEU A 417 4.26 15.98 -20.44
CA LEU A 417 4.59 16.77 -19.23
C LEU A 417 3.32 17.52 -18.75
N VAL A 418 2.54 16.85 -17.88
CA VAL A 418 1.28 17.34 -17.29
C VAL A 418 1.47 17.63 -15.79
N GLY A 419 0.46 18.25 -15.16
CA GLY A 419 0.51 18.62 -13.73
C GLY A 419 0.42 17.42 -12.80
N GLU A 420 -0.34 16.40 -13.20
CA GLU A 420 -0.55 15.15 -12.48
C GLU A 420 0.61 14.15 -12.67
N LEU A 421 1.70 14.57 -13.33
CA LEU A 421 2.91 13.76 -13.43
C LEU A 421 3.58 13.65 -12.07
N VAL A 422 3.77 12.41 -11.62
CA VAL A 422 4.57 12.03 -10.45
C VAL A 422 5.83 11.33 -10.96
N LEU A 423 6.90 12.11 -11.11
CA LEU A 423 8.15 11.61 -11.68
C LEU A 423 8.97 10.92 -10.60
N ILE A 424 9.26 9.64 -10.80
CA ILE A 424 10.01 8.81 -9.87
C ILE A 424 11.51 8.89 -10.21
N HIS A 425 12.34 9.01 -9.17
CA HIS A 425 13.79 9.23 -9.21
C HIS A 425 14.19 10.59 -9.76
N GLY A 426 14.15 10.79 -11.09
CA GLY A 426 14.63 12.01 -11.73
C GLY A 426 16.13 12.30 -11.51
N THR A 427 16.93 11.27 -11.21
CA THR A 427 18.33 11.39 -10.77
C THR A 427 19.21 12.11 -11.80
N ALA A 428 19.01 11.86 -13.08
CA ALA A 428 19.77 12.50 -14.16
C ALA A 428 19.29 13.92 -14.53
N LEU A 429 18.15 14.37 -13.97
CA LEU A 429 17.53 15.63 -14.34
C LEU A 429 18.32 16.82 -13.79
N THR A 430 18.31 17.92 -14.54
CA THR A 430 18.99 19.15 -14.15
C THR A 430 17.98 20.23 -13.80
N ALA A 431 18.46 21.38 -13.33
CA ALA A 431 17.65 22.58 -13.16
C ALA A 431 16.81 22.97 -14.39
N THR A 432 17.22 22.58 -15.61
CA THR A 432 16.45 22.85 -16.83
C THR A 432 15.17 22.05 -16.89
N GLU A 433 15.23 20.75 -16.59
CA GLU A 433 14.08 19.85 -16.59
C GLU A 433 13.16 20.15 -15.40
N PHE A 434 13.71 20.35 -14.20
CA PHE A 434 12.92 20.73 -13.02
C PHE A 434 12.19 22.06 -13.18
N GLN A 435 12.79 23.06 -13.87
CA GLN A 435 12.08 24.29 -14.20
C GLN A 435 10.84 24.07 -15.08
N LYS A 436 10.84 23.05 -15.94
CA LYS A 436 9.66 22.71 -16.75
C LYS A 436 8.61 21.97 -15.91
N MET A 437 9.04 21.05 -15.03
CA MET A 437 8.15 20.38 -14.08
C MET A 437 7.42 21.39 -13.18
N GLY A 438 8.17 22.30 -12.55
CA GLY A 438 7.57 23.34 -11.70
C GLY A 438 6.65 24.32 -12.45
N GLN A 439 6.80 24.48 -13.78
CA GLN A 439 5.88 25.30 -14.59
C GLN A 439 4.51 24.64 -14.79
N VAL A 440 4.45 23.31 -14.83
CA VAL A 440 3.18 22.58 -15.02
C VAL A 440 2.57 22.11 -13.70
N GLY A 441 3.32 22.16 -12.60
CA GLY A 441 2.88 21.68 -11.29
C GLY A 441 3.16 20.19 -11.04
N ALA A 442 4.04 19.57 -11.83
CA ALA A 442 4.41 18.18 -11.65
C ALA A 442 5.16 17.94 -10.34
N SER A 443 5.08 16.70 -9.84
CA SER A 443 5.71 16.24 -8.61
C SER A 443 6.95 15.38 -8.88
N LEU A 444 7.85 15.32 -7.92
CA LEU A 444 9.03 14.46 -7.89
C LEU A 444 8.94 13.54 -6.68
N VAL A 445 9.16 12.24 -6.88
CA VAL A 445 9.37 11.26 -5.81
C VAL A 445 10.87 10.96 -5.71
N TRP A 446 11.47 11.37 -4.60
CA TRP A 446 12.89 11.20 -4.31
C TRP A 446 13.12 9.91 -3.50
N SER A 447 14.07 9.08 -3.96
CA SER A 447 14.46 7.82 -3.30
C SER A 447 15.98 7.76 -3.12
N PRO A 448 16.53 8.56 -2.17
CA PRO A 448 17.97 8.73 -2.06
C PRO A 448 18.75 7.46 -1.78
N LEU A 449 18.25 6.52 -0.96
CA LEU A 449 19.03 5.31 -0.66
C LEU A 449 19.24 4.44 -1.89
N SER A 450 18.16 4.17 -2.64
CA SER A 450 18.20 3.44 -3.91
C SER A 450 19.16 4.08 -4.90
N ASN A 451 19.07 5.40 -5.04
CA ASN A 451 19.97 6.14 -5.92
C ASN A 451 21.44 6.04 -5.49
N LEU A 452 21.73 6.19 -4.20
CA LEU A 452 23.10 6.10 -3.68
C LEU A 452 23.67 4.69 -3.85
N LEU A 453 22.92 3.63 -3.51
CA LEU A 453 23.41 2.26 -3.64
C LEU A 453 23.66 1.88 -5.11
N LEU A 454 22.77 2.27 -6.03
CA LEU A 454 22.89 1.89 -7.44
C LEU A 454 23.83 2.82 -8.23
N TYR A 455 23.76 4.13 -8.00
CA TYR A 455 24.43 5.13 -8.84
C TYR A 455 25.53 5.89 -8.11
N GLY A 456 25.58 5.88 -6.78
CA GLY A 456 26.56 6.63 -5.99
C GLY A 456 26.36 8.14 -5.96
N ASP A 457 25.24 8.61 -6.52
CA ASP A 457 24.72 9.98 -6.43
C ASP A 457 23.19 9.92 -6.37
N THR A 458 22.56 11.03 -5.99
CA THR A 458 21.10 11.15 -5.95
C THR A 458 20.62 12.44 -6.62
N THR A 459 19.31 12.56 -6.79
CA THR A 459 18.64 13.63 -7.50
C THR A 459 19.02 15.02 -6.96
N ASP A 460 19.21 15.99 -7.86
CA ASP A 460 19.46 17.41 -7.52
C ASP A 460 18.17 18.06 -6.96
N VAL A 461 17.79 17.66 -5.74
CA VAL A 461 16.61 18.14 -5.03
C VAL A 461 16.72 19.62 -4.66
N ALA A 462 17.93 20.18 -4.63
CA ALA A 462 18.14 21.62 -4.49
C ALA A 462 17.62 22.37 -5.73
N ALA A 463 17.90 21.86 -6.93
CA ALA A 463 17.35 22.40 -8.16
C ALA A 463 15.83 22.18 -8.28
N ALA A 464 15.32 21.02 -7.89
CA ALA A 464 13.88 20.74 -7.84
C ALA A 464 13.14 21.72 -6.91
N LYS A 465 13.64 21.90 -5.68
CA LYS A 465 13.11 22.88 -4.72
C LYS A 465 13.16 24.30 -5.27
N ALA A 466 14.28 24.71 -5.86
CA ALA A 466 14.43 26.05 -6.44
C ALA A 466 13.48 26.30 -7.62
N ALA A 467 13.05 25.24 -8.32
CA ALA A 467 12.07 25.30 -9.40
C ALA A 467 10.61 25.30 -8.90
N GLY A 468 10.37 25.07 -7.61
CA GLY A 468 9.02 24.97 -7.03
C GLY A 468 8.32 23.66 -7.37
N VAL A 469 9.07 22.59 -7.65
CA VAL A 469 8.54 21.23 -7.81
C VAL A 469 8.03 20.74 -6.46
N ASN A 470 6.85 20.10 -6.43
CA ASN A 470 6.39 19.38 -5.24
C ASN A 470 7.26 18.13 -5.06
N ILE A 471 7.85 17.95 -3.88
CA ILE A 471 8.77 16.84 -3.60
C ILE A 471 8.15 15.94 -2.55
N ALA A 472 7.99 14.66 -2.90
CA ALA A 472 7.69 13.57 -2.00
C ALA A 472 8.92 12.68 -1.80
N LEU A 473 8.93 11.90 -0.72
CA LEU A 473 10.03 11.01 -0.36
C LEU A 473 9.50 9.58 -0.23
N ALA A 474 10.19 8.63 -0.85
CA ALA A 474 9.77 7.22 -0.83
C ALA A 474 10.97 6.27 -0.88
N PRO A 475 10.89 5.10 -0.22
CA PRO A 475 11.98 4.16 -0.10
C PRO A 475 12.40 3.49 -1.40
N ASP A 476 11.55 3.46 -2.45
CA ASP A 476 11.67 2.53 -3.56
C ASP A 476 11.44 1.09 -3.03
N TRP A 477 12.36 0.16 -3.23
CA TRP A 477 12.18 -1.26 -2.98
C TRP A 477 13.29 -1.84 -2.10
N SER A 478 12.98 -2.88 -1.33
CA SER A 478 13.92 -3.42 -0.32
C SER A 478 15.31 -3.80 -0.87
N PRO A 479 15.47 -4.32 -2.10
CA PRO A 479 16.80 -4.63 -2.64
C PRO A 479 17.77 -3.45 -2.74
N SER A 480 17.31 -2.21 -2.83
CA SER A 480 18.22 -1.04 -2.83
C SER A 480 17.73 0.16 -2.00
N GLY A 481 16.57 0.05 -1.38
CA GLY A 481 15.89 1.12 -0.68
C GLY A 481 15.75 0.88 0.82
N SER A 482 15.09 1.83 1.49
CA SER A 482 14.72 1.66 2.90
C SER A 482 13.45 0.79 3.05
N LYS A 483 13.06 0.48 4.28
CA LYS A 483 11.87 -0.36 4.54
C LYS A 483 10.55 0.41 4.52
N SER A 484 10.58 1.73 4.70
CA SER A 484 9.42 2.62 4.69
C SER A 484 9.84 4.09 4.55
N PRO A 485 8.91 5.02 4.25
CA PRO A 485 9.14 6.47 4.31
C PRO A 485 9.74 6.96 5.64
N LEU A 486 9.36 6.35 6.78
CA LEU A 486 9.96 6.69 8.07
C LEU A 486 11.48 6.48 8.04
N HIS A 487 11.94 5.37 7.49
CA HIS A 487 13.37 5.04 7.42
C HIS A 487 14.09 5.86 6.34
N GLU A 488 13.42 6.16 5.21
CA GLU A 488 13.98 6.99 4.14
C GLU A 488 14.24 8.43 4.59
N LEU A 489 13.45 8.97 5.54
CA LEU A 489 13.69 10.29 6.16
C LEU A 489 15.12 10.42 6.73
N LYS A 490 15.71 9.32 7.24
CA LYS A 490 17.07 9.34 7.83
C LYS A 490 18.12 9.57 6.76
N ILE A 491 17.90 8.99 5.59
CA ILE A 491 18.80 9.11 4.44
C ILE A 491 18.68 10.50 3.84
N ALA A 492 17.45 11.02 3.72
CA ALA A 492 17.19 12.38 3.27
C ALA A 492 17.79 13.44 4.21
N ASP A 493 17.60 13.31 5.54
CA ASP A 493 18.15 14.22 6.55
C ASP A 493 19.68 14.16 6.59
N LEU A 494 20.27 12.97 6.51
CA LEU A 494 21.72 12.80 6.39
C LEU A 494 22.28 13.49 5.14
N TRP A 495 21.62 13.32 3.99
CA TRP A 495 22.06 13.94 2.73
C TRP A 495 21.92 15.46 2.77
N ASP A 496 20.82 15.99 3.31
CA ASP A 496 20.62 17.43 3.44
C ASP A 496 21.68 18.09 4.34
N ASP A 497 21.99 17.48 5.49
CA ASP A 497 23.00 17.97 6.43
C ASP A 497 24.43 17.88 5.86
N GLU A 498 24.83 16.71 5.34
CA GLU A 498 26.21 16.47 4.90
C GLU A 498 26.53 17.11 3.54
N MET A 499 25.56 17.16 2.61
CA MET A 499 25.82 17.48 1.21
C MET A 499 25.21 18.80 0.75
N LEU A 500 24.03 19.18 1.28
CA LEU A 500 23.27 20.34 0.78
C LEU A 500 23.38 21.56 1.71
N GLY A 501 23.72 21.35 2.97
CA GLY A 501 23.89 22.40 3.98
C GLY A 501 22.57 22.86 4.59
N ASP A 502 21.73 21.91 5.01
CA ASP A 502 20.42 22.13 5.65
C ASP A 502 19.49 23.00 4.78
N ILE A 503 19.27 22.63 3.52
CA ILE A 503 18.36 23.42 2.65
C ILE A 503 16.90 23.15 2.97
N PHE A 504 16.56 22.02 3.58
CA PHE A 504 15.22 21.69 4.04
C PHE A 504 15.09 21.93 5.55
N THR A 505 13.96 22.51 5.93
CA THR A 505 13.54 22.51 7.33
C THR A 505 12.96 21.14 7.70
N ASP A 506 13.00 20.80 8.98
CA ASP A 506 12.42 19.55 9.48
C ASP A 506 10.92 19.44 9.09
N GLU A 507 10.17 20.54 9.13
CA GLU A 507 8.79 20.60 8.66
C GLU A 507 8.67 20.24 7.17
N GLU A 508 9.52 20.81 6.30
CA GLU A 508 9.52 20.49 4.88
C GLU A 508 9.83 19.01 4.62
N MET A 509 10.75 18.39 5.37
CA MET A 509 11.03 16.95 5.25
C MET A 509 9.83 16.10 5.66
N VAL A 510 9.16 16.43 6.77
CA VAL A 510 7.95 15.72 7.20
C VAL A 510 6.80 15.88 6.20
N ARG A 511 6.70 17.05 5.53
CA ARG A 511 5.72 17.25 4.44
C ARG A 511 5.96 16.29 3.27
N MET A 512 7.21 15.95 2.94
CA MET A 512 7.55 15.03 1.84
C MET A 512 6.93 13.64 2.00
N VAL A 513 6.66 13.20 3.24
CA VAL A 513 6.06 11.90 3.53
C VAL A 513 4.60 11.99 4.00
N THR A 514 4.01 13.20 3.98
CA THR A 514 2.62 13.45 4.40
C THR A 514 1.89 14.33 3.38
N SER A 515 1.78 15.64 3.60
CA SER A 515 0.95 16.54 2.78
C SER A 515 1.42 16.64 1.32
N ASN A 516 2.73 16.68 1.07
CA ASN A 516 3.25 16.76 -0.30
C ASN A 516 2.97 15.46 -1.07
N ALA A 517 3.02 14.33 -0.38
CA ALA A 517 2.71 13.05 -0.99
C ALA A 517 1.22 12.95 -1.34
N ALA A 518 0.33 13.38 -0.45
CA ALA A 518 -1.11 13.46 -0.76
C ALA A 518 -1.40 14.44 -1.91
N GLU A 519 -0.73 15.59 -1.96
CA GLU A 519 -0.85 16.56 -3.07
C GLU A 519 -0.33 15.99 -4.40
N ALA A 520 0.68 15.13 -4.38
CA ALA A 520 1.18 14.48 -5.59
C ALA A 520 0.16 13.49 -6.20
N THR A 521 -0.75 12.95 -5.38
CA THR A 521 -1.77 11.99 -5.80
C THR A 521 -3.18 12.57 -5.90
N ASN A 522 -3.34 13.90 -5.78
CA ASN A 522 -4.64 14.58 -5.67
C ASN A 522 -5.52 14.02 -4.54
N TRP A 523 -4.91 13.59 -3.44
CA TRP A 523 -5.57 13.03 -2.26
C TRP A 523 -5.58 13.98 -1.06
N GLU A 524 -5.18 15.23 -1.23
CA GLU A 524 -5.02 16.22 -0.17
C GLU A 524 -6.31 16.58 0.57
N GLU A 525 -7.48 16.30 -0.02
CA GLU A 525 -8.78 16.42 0.64
C GLU A 525 -9.12 15.23 1.53
N ASN A 526 -8.40 14.10 1.41
CA ASN A 526 -8.71 12.83 2.05
C ASN A 526 -7.68 12.40 3.09
N VAL A 527 -6.38 12.59 2.83
CA VAL A 527 -5.25 12.15 3.67
C VAL A 527 -4.08 13.14 3.64
N GLY A 528 -2.99 12.83 4.34
CA GLY A 528 -1.77 13.65 4.40
C GLY A 528 -1.85 14.86 5.33
N ARG A 529 -3.02 15.12 5.92
CA ARG A 529 -3.30 16.17 6.91
C ARG A 529 -4.26 15.60 7.98
N ILE A 530 -4.28 16.20 9.17
CA ILE A 530 -5.28 15.89 10.22
C ILE A 530 -6.27 17.05 10.29
N ALA A 531 -7.44 16.88 9.68
CA ALA A 531 -8.52 17.85 9.71
C ALA A 531 -9.91 17.17 9.63
N PRO A 532 -10.98 17.85 10.08
CA PRO A 532 -12.34 17.36 9.92
C PRO A 532 -12.67 17.00 8.46
N GLY A 533 -13.31 15.84 8.26
CA GLY A 533 -13.71 15.30 6.96
C GLY A 533 -12.69 14.36 6.30
N MET A 534 -11.45 14.30 6.83
CA MET A 534 -10.40 13.42 6.29
C MET A 534 -10.49 12.01 6.85
N ALA A 535 -9.94 11.03 6.14
CA ALA A 535 -9.79 9.67 6.66
C ALA A 535 -8.89 9.67 7.90
N ALA A 536 -9.23 8.84 8.88
CA ALA A 536 -8.43 8.65 10.09
C ALA A 536 -7.22 7.73 9.82
N ASP A 537 -6.34 8.18 8.95
CA ASP A 537 -5.05 7.58 8.63
C ASP A 537 -3.98 8.31 9.44
N LEU A 538 -3.43 7.66 10.48
CA LEU A 538 -2.62 8.32 11.52
C LEU A 538 -1.37 7.50 11.87
N ALA A 539 -0.26 8.21 12.06
CA ALA A 539 0.98 7.69 12.65
C ALA A 539 1.17 8.29 14.05
N VAL A 540 1.24 7.45 15.08
CA VAL A 540 1.46 7.86 16.46
C VAL A 540 2.87 7.45 16.89
N ILE A 541 3.69 8.44 17.23
CA ILE A 541 5.12 8.29 17.50
C ILE A 541 5.44 8.81 18.89
N ASP A 542 6.27 8.09 19.63
CA ASP A 542 6.78 8.52 20.93
C ASP A 542 7.29 9.97 20.89
N THR A 543 6.97 10.73 21.95
CA THR A 543 7.39 12.12 22.08
C THR A 543 8.78 12.18 22.70
N ASN A 544 9.80 12.12 21.85
CA ASN A 544 11.22 12.14 22.20
C ASN A 544 11.90 13.50 21.93
N ASP A 545 11.26 14.39 21.17
CA ASP A 545 11.74 15.76 20.92
C ASP A 545 10.66 16.84 21.14
N LEU A 546 11.11 18.03 21.56
CA LEU A 546 10.27 19.24 21.66
C LEU A 546 9.88 19.76 20.28
N ASP A 547 10.76 19.67 19.29
CA ASP A 547 10.43 19.95 17.90
C ASP A 547 9.60 18.78 17.35
N PRO A 548 8.32 19.00 17.02
CA PRO A 548 7.46 17.93 16.53
C PRO A 548 7.96 17.37 15.20
N TYR A 549 8.67 18.12 14.36
CA TYR A 549 9.10 17.61 13.07
C TYR A 549 10.38 16.79 13.20
N ARG A 550 11.35 17.28 13.99
CA ARG A 550 12.56 16.50 14.34
C ARG A 550 12.20 15.19 15.03
N ASN A 551 11.15 15.20 15.86
CA ASN A 551 10.64 14.02 16.54
C ASN A 551 10.30 12.88 15.56
N LEU A 552 9.69 13.17 14.40
CA LEU A 552 9.38 12.15 13.39
C LEU A 552 10.64 11.72 12.63
N ILE A 553 11.51 12.66 12.26
CA ILE A 553 12.77 12.38 11.56
C ILE A 553 13.65 11.43 12.38
N ASP A 554 13.75 11.66 13.69
CA ASP A 554 14.59 10.87 14.60
C ASP A 554 13.93 9.55 15.07
N ALA A 555 12.64 9.35 14.80
CA ALA A 555 11.90 8.17 15.27
C ALA A 555 12.32 6.90 14.54
N VAL A 556 12.46 5.79 15.25
CA VAL A 556 12.79 4.47 14.69
C VAL A 556 11.68 3.47 15.04
N ASP A 557 11.78 2.23 14.54
CA ASP A 557 10.77 1.17 14.71
C ASP A 557 10.16 1.06 16.14
N PRO A 558 10.96 1.06 17.25
CA PRO A 558 10.38 0.99 18.58
C PRO A 558 9.53 2.20 18.99
N ASP A 559 9.75 3.38 18.38
CA ASP A 559 9.05 4.63 18.71
C ASP A 559 7.63 4.69 18.11
N VAL A 560 7.29 3.80 17.16
CA VAL A 560 5.96 3.77 16.53
C VAL A 560 4.94 3.16 17.49
N ARG A 561 4.19 4.01 18.21
CA ARG A 561 3.21 3.60 19.21
C ARG A 561 1.92 3.03 18.61
N LEU A 562 1.48 3.56 17.47
CA LEU A 562 0.25 3.14 16.81
C LEU A 562 0.24 3.58 15.34
N THR A 563 -0.20 2.70 14.45
CA THR A 563 -0.55 2.98 13.06
C THR A 563 -2.03 2.72 12.89
N VAL A 564 -2.75 3.74 12.41
CA VAL A 564 -4.20 3.71 12.21
C VAL A 564 -4.50 3.94 10.73
N ILE A 565 -5.35 3.11 10.14
CA ILE A 565 -5.76 3.24 8.73
C ILE A 565 -7.28 3.13 8.67
N GLY A 566 -7.94 4.13 8.08
CA GLY A 566 -9.41 4.18 8.07
C GLY A 566 -10.02 4.18 9.47
N GLY A 567 -9.31 4.72 10.46
CA GLY A 567 -9.71 4.67 11.86
C GLY A 567 -9.45 3.33 12.57
N MET A 568 -8.98 2.29 11.89
CA MET A 568 -8.66 1.00 12.50
C MET A 568 -7.23 0.98 13.02
N ALA A 569 -7.05 0.60 14.29
CA ALA A 569 -5.74 0.31 14.85
C ALA A 569 -5.21 -1.03 14.29
N LEU A 570 -4.15 -0.97 13.47
CA LEU A 570 -3.59 -2.14 12.79
C LEU A 570 -2.24 -2.58 13.34
N TYR A 571 -1.41 -1.65 13.81
CA TYR A 571 -0.11 -1.96 14.41
C TYR A 571 0.16 -1.01 15.57
N GLY A 572 0.83 -1.48 16.63
CA GLY A 572 1.24 -0.59 17.71
C GLY A 572 1.59 -1.28 19.02
N ASP A 573 1.69 -0.50 20.08
CA ASP A 573 1.96 -1.01 21.42
C ASP A 573 0.79 -1.83 21.96
N ALA A 574 1.10 -2.83 22.78
CA ALA A 574 0.11 -3.76 23.33
C ALA A 574 -0.98 -3.10 24.17
N ASP A 575 -0.72 -1.97 24.82
CA ASP A 575 -1.72 -1.24 25.61
C ASP A 575 -2.77 -0.55 24.71
N LEU A 576 -2.34 0.16 23.67
CA LEU A 576 -3.23 0.81 22.71
C LEU A 576 -3.99 -0.21 21.86
N MET A 577 -3.29 -1.23 21.35
CA MET A 577 -3.92 -2.29 20.55
C MET A 577 -4.96 -3.07 21.36
N GLN A 578 -4.66 -3.43 22.63
CA GLN A 578 -5.67 -4.05 23.50
C GLN A 578 -6.86 -3.13 23.79
N ALA A 579 -6.63 -1.82 23.94
CA ALA A 579 -7.69 -0.86 24.25
C ALA A 579 -8.64 -0.63 23.06
N MET A 580 -8.12 -0.65 21.83
CA MET A 580 -8.87 -0.34 20.60
C MET A 580 -9.39 -1.59 19.88
N ARG A 581 -8.65 -2.70 19.93
CA ARG A 581 -8.99 -3.95 19.22
C ARG A 581 -9.41 -5.10 20.14
N GLY A 582 -9.37 -4.91 21.45
CA GLY A 582 -9.70 -5.98 22.39
C GLY A 582 -8.71 -7.15 22.24
N ASP A 583 -9.22 -8.32 21.90
CA ASP A 583 -8.41 -9.54 21.71
C ASP A 583 -8.06 -9.82 20.24
N ASP A 584 -8.47 -8.92 19.33
CA ASP A 584 -8.29 -9.04 17.88
C ASP A 584 -6.95 -8.45 17.43
N HIS A 585 -5.87 -9.06 17.90
CA HIS A 585 -4.48 -8.74 17.55
C HIS A 585 -3.53 -9.88 17.93
N GLU A 586 -2.36 -9.91 17.30
CA GLU A 586 -1.29 -10.87 17.55
C GLU A 586 0.01 -10.18 17.95
N ALA A 587 0.95 -10.96 18.51
CA ALA A 587 2.30 -10.45 18.78
C ALA A 587 3.04 -10.16 17.47
N ALA A 588 3.47 -8.91 17.27
CA ALA A 588 4.31 -8.51 16.16
C ALA A 588 5.77 -8.54 16.59
N GLY A 589 6.29 -9.72 16.94
CA GLY A 589 7.66 -9.98 17.42
C GLY A 589 8.26 -9.03 18.48
N MET A 590 9.09 -8.06 18.09
CA MET A 590 9.93 -7.26 19.00
C MET A 590 9.18 -6.10 19.70
N PHE A 591 9.84 -5.50 20.69
CA PHE A 591 9.41 -4.29 21.43
C PHE A 591 8.03 -4.34 22.10
N GLY A 592 7.42 -5.52 22.23
CA GLY A 592 6.08 -5.66 22.80
C GLY A 592 4.96 -5.16 21.87
N LYS A 593 5.25 -5.07 20.56
CA LYS A 593 4.31 -4.60 19.55
C LYS A 593 3.27 -5.67 19.22
N ARG A 594 2.11 -5.20 18.77
CA ARG A 594 0.98 -6.01 18.30
C ARG A 594 0.61 -5.59 16.90
N ILE A 595 0.02 -6.51 16.16
CA ILE A 595 -0.49 -6.29 14.81
C ILE A 595 -1.82 -7.01 14.65
N ASP A 596 -2.72 -6.43 13.89
CA ASP A 596 -3.83 -7.15 13.30
C ASP A 596 -3.66 -7.16 11.78
N VAL A 597 -3.70 -8.36 11.22
CA VAL A 597 -3.59 -8.64 9.77
C VAL A 597 -4.79 -9.41 9.26
N THR A 598 -5.82 -9.52 10.10
CA THR A 598 -7.02 -10.27 9.78
C THR A 598 -8.05 -9.34 9.14
N ALA A 599 -8.31 -9.58 7.86
CA ALA A 599 -9.33 -8.87 7.11
C ALA A 599 -10.41 -9.88 6.74
N SER A 600 -11.57 -9.76 7.40
CA SER A 600 -12.68 -10.65 7.10
C SER A 600 -13.30 -10.22 5.77
N GLY A 601 -13.50 -11.15 4.83
CA GLY A 601 -14.01 -10.79 3.48
C GLY A 601 -12.92 -10.56 2.43
N VAL A 602 -11.66 -10.84 2.75
CA VAL A 602 -10.55 -10.91 1.79
C VAL A 602 -10.07 -12.37 1.66
N GLU A 603 -9.66 -12.81 0.47
CA GLU A 603 -9.08 -14.14 0.27
C GLU A 603 -7.83 -14.31 1.15
N ASP A 604 -7.71 -15.45 1.84
CA ASP A 604 -6.68 -15.68 2.87
C ASP A 604 -6.63 -14.61 3.99
N GLY A 605 -7.69 -13.82 4.09
CA GLY A 605 -7.93 -12.71 5.01
C GLY A 605 -7.74 -13.07 6.48
N LEU A 606 -8.14 -14.29 6.87
CA LEU A 606 -8.17 -14.76 8.26
C LEU A 606 -6.89 -15.47 8.72
N ARG A 607 -5.83 -15.50 7.90
CA ARG A 607 -4.55 -16.10 8.29
C ARG A 607 -3.92 -15.30 9.42
N SER A 608 -3.55 -16.01 10.48
CA SER A 608 -2.84 -15.42 11.62
C SER A 608 -1.46 -14.90 11.22
N TRP A 609 -1.02 -13.78 11.80
CA TRP A 609 0.31 -13.21 11.61
C TRP A 609 1.42 -14.22 11.90
N SER A 610 1.28 -14.97 13.00
CA SER A 610 2.24 -16.02 13.37
C SER A 610 2.42 -17.06 12.26
N SER A 611 1.33 -17.55 11.67
CA SER A 611 1.39 -18.49 10.54
C SER A 611 2.00 -17.88 9.28
N ILE A 612 1.73 -16.61 8.97
CA ILE A 612 2.31 -15.91 7.81
C ILE A 612 3.84 -15.87 7.95
N VAL A 613 4.32 -15.39 9.09
CA VAL A 613 5.76 -15.26 9.36
C VAL A 613 6.44 -16.63 9.39
N GLU A 614 5.87 -17.64 10.04
CA GLU A 614 6.44 -18.98 10.11
C GLU A 614 6.59 -19.60 8.72
N ASN A 615 5.53 -19.56 7.90
CA ASN A 615 5.54 -20.14 6.55
C ASN A 615 6.55 -19.45 5.64
N LEU A 616 6.58 -18.11 5.65
CA LEU A 616 7.53 -17.34 4.83
C LEU A 616 8.97 -17.53 5.29
N THR A 617 9.22 -17.60 6.60
CA THR A 617 10.56 -17.82 7.14
C THR A 617 11.11 -19.19 6.73
N GLU A 618 10.26 -20.24 6.80
CA GLU A 618 10.65 -21.59 6.38
C GLU A 618 10.89 -21.64 4.86
N ALA A 619 10.01 -21.02 4.07
CA ALA A 619 10.12 -20.98 2.61
C ALA A 619 11.31 -20.15 2.10
N ALA A 620 11.63 -19.02 2.75
CA ALA A 620 12.74 -18.13 2.36
C ALA A 620 14.12 -18.72 2.67
N ALA A 621 14.19 -19.88 3.34
CA ALA A 621 15.42 -20.67 3.41
C ALA A 621 15.73 -21.40 2.10
N PHE A 622 14.75 -21.51 1.19
CA PHE A 622 14.84 -22.20 -0.10
C PHE A 622 15.38 -23.62 0.00
N ASP A 623 15.10 -24.32 1.10
CA ASP A 623 15.58 -25.68 1.37
C ASP A 623 14.80 -26.71 0.53
N PRO A 624 15.47 -27.50 -0.33
CA PRO A 624 14.81 -28.54 -1.11
C PRO A 624 14.06 -29.58 -0.28
N ALA A 625 14.50 -29.87 0.94
CA ALA A 625 13.80 -30.81 1.82
C ALA A 625 12.46 -30.23 2.32
N VAL A 626 12.41 -28.92 2.58
CA VAL A 626 11.16 -28.20 2.93
C VAL A 626 10.22 -28.18 1.72
N MET A 627 10.75 -27.87 0.53
CA MET A 627 9.98 -27.91 -0.72
C MET A 627 9.39 -29.30 -0.97
N GLU A 628 10.19 -30.37 -0.84
CA GLU A 628 9.71 -31.75 -1.01
C GLU A 628 8.64 -32.12 0.04
N ALA A 629 8.81 -31.68 1.29
CA ALA A 629 7.85 -31.93 2.35
C ALA A 629 6.50 -31.23 2.11
N THR A 630 6.52 -30.03 1.51
CA THR A 630 5.33 -29.18 1.33
C THR A 630 4.60 -29.49 0.02
N PHE A 631 5.35 -29.62 -1.08
CA PHE A 631 4.80 -29.75 -2.45
C PHE A 631 5.18 -31.06 -3.16
N GLY A 632 6.05 -31.88 -2.57
CA GLY A 632 6.63 -33.06 -3.21
C GLY A 632 7.85 -32.74 -4.07
N GLU A 633 8.41 -33.73 -4.76
CA GLU A 633 9.56 -33.53 -5.65
C GLU A 633 9.22 -32.52 -6.76
N VAL A 634 9.86 -31.36 -6.73
CA VAL A 634 9.83 -30.35 -7.80
C VAL A 634 11.09 -30.52 -8.64
N ASP A 635 10.92 -30.87 -9.92
CA ASP A 635 12.02 -31.13 -10.83
C ASP A 635 12.95 -29.91 -10.94
N GLY A 636 14.24 -30.10 -10.68
CA GLY A 636 15.27 -29.07 -10.83
C GLY A 636 15.35 -28.05 -9.69
N PHE A 637 14.57 -28.17 -8.61
CA PHE A 637 14.58 -27.22 -7.50
C PHE A 637 15.96 -27.03 -6.84
N ASP A 638 16.70 -28.13 -6.61
CA ASP A 638 18.09 -28.08 -6.11
C ASP A 638 18.99 -27.21 -7.00
N SER A 639 18.84 -27.31 -8.32
CA SER A 639 19.65 -26.55 -9.27
C SER A 639 19.22 -25.09 -9.33
N LEU A 640 17.93 -24.83 -9.12
CA LEU A 640 17.35 -23.49 -9.15
C LEU A 640 17.79 -22.67 -7.93
N THR A 641 17.85 -23.31 -6.76
CA THR A 641 18.17 -22.70 -5.45
C THR A 641 19.65 -22.70 -5.09
N ALA A 642 20.50 -23.44 -5.81
CA ALA A 642 21.92 -23.65 -5.47
C ALA A 642 22.74 -22.38 -5.24
N ASN A 643 22.36 -21.25 -5.85
CA ASN A 643 23.11 -20.00 -5.81
C ASN A 643 22.29 -18.81 -5.29
N VAL A 644 21.08 -19.04 -4.74
CA VAL A 644 20.24 -17.94 -4.24
C VAL A 644 21.03 -17.16 -3.19
N GLY A 645 21.18 -15.87 -3.44
CA GLY A 645 22.23 -15.02 -2.89
C GLY A 645 22.09 -14.71 -1.40
N HIS A 646 20.89 -14.88 -0.88
CA HIS A 646 20.57 -14.74 0.54
C HIS A 646 19.55 -15.80 0.94
N GLY A 647 19.81 -16.45 2.07
CA GLY A 647 18.82 -17.25 2.76
C GLY A 647 18.17 -16.40 3.84
N GLY A 648 16.85 -16.37 3.87
CA GLY A 648 16.08 -15.68 4.90
C GLY A 648 15.16 -14.59 4.36
N LEU A 649 14.12 -14.36 5.14
CA LEU A 649 13.11 -13.34 4.91
C LEU A 649 13.62 -12.00 5.45
N ASP A 650 13.51 -10.92 4.67
CA ASP A 650 13.92 -9.58 5.12
C ASP A 650 13.07 -9.12 6.32
N PRO A 651 13.65 -8.82 7.49
CA PRO A 651 12.88 -8.42 8.66
C PRO A 651 11.99 -7.21 8.39
N TRP A 652 10.83 -7.13 9.04
CA TRP A 652 9.95 -5.97 8.94
C TRP A 652 10.34 -4.78 9.83
N TRP A 653 11.51 -4.85 10.48
CA TRP A 653 12.13 -3.72 11.20
C TRP A 653 13.50 -3.40 10.66
N THR A 654 13.89 -2.13 10.75
CA THR A 654 15.27 -1.70 10.50
C THR A 654 16.10 -1.75 11.80
N TYR A 655 15.49 -1.42 12.94
CA TYR A 655 16.14 -1.53 14.25
C TYR A 655 16.61 -2.96 14.52
N GLU A 656 17.89 -3.12 14.90
CA GLU A 656 18.56 -4.42 15.08
C GLU A 656 18.62 -5.31 13.81
N ASP A 657 18.62 -4.73 12.61
CA ASP A 657 18.93 -5.46 11.36
C ASP A 657 20.43 -5.32 10.98
N PRO A 658 21.30 -6.25 11.40
CA PRO A 658 22.72 -6.17 11.08
C PRO A 658 23.02 -6.39 9.60
N GLN A 659 22.16 -7.07 8.84
CA GLN A 659 22.38 -7.31 7.42
C GLN A 659 22.19 -6.00 6.65
N TYR A 660 21.10 -5.28 6.94
CA TYR A 660 20.82 -3.96 6.37
C TYR A 660 22.01 -3.01 6.56
N PHE A 661 22.45 -2.80 7.81
CA PHE A 661 23.57 -1.88 8.08
C PHE A 661 24.92 -2.37 7.55
N GLN A 662 25.18 -3.67 7.54
CA GLN A 662 26.41 -4.21 6.92
C GLN A 662 26.45 -3.98 5.42
N THR A 663 25.31 -4.16 4.73
CA THR A 663 25.20 -3.91 3.29
C THR A 663 25.41 -2.43 2.99
N LEU A 664 24.74 -1.53 3.72
CA LEU A 664 24.92 -0.08 3.56
C LEU A 664 26.38 0.34 3.80
N ASN A 665 26.99 -0.11 4.90
CA ASN A 665 28.37 0.23 5.24
C ASN A 665 29.40 -0.39 4.28
N GLY A 666 29.03 -1.50 3.62
CA GLY A 666 29.88 -2.21 2.67
C GLY A 666 29.81 -1.66 1.25
N SER A 667 28.78 -0.90 0.91
CA SER A 667 28.52 -0.43 -0.46
C SER A 667 29.57 0.57 -0.93
N THR A 668 30.28 0.25 -2.01
CA THR A 668 31.28 1.18 -2.59
C THR A 668 30.62 2.46 -3.14
N SER A 669 29.56 2.31 -3.93
CA SER A 669 28.83 3.44 -4.55
C SER A 669 28.05 4.24 -3.51
N GLY A 670 27.34 3.56 -2.60
CA GLY A 670 26.56 4.21 -1.55
C GLY A 670 27.38 5.14 -0.67
N ASN A 671 28.65 4.77 -0.43
CA ASN A 671 29.57 5.55 0.40
C ASN A 671 30.51 6.49 -0.39
N ALA A 672 30.26 6.69 -1.68
CA ALA A 672 31.16 7.47 -2.53
C ALA A 672 31.18 8.97 -2.20
N GLN A 673 30.05 9.49 -1.71
CA GLN A 673 29.86 10.92 -1.41
C GLN A 673 29.54 11.19 0.06
N VAL A 674 28.76 10.31 0.69
CA VAL A 674 28.35 10.40 2.10
C VAL A 674 28.75 9.12 2.83
N ASP A 675 28.99 9.19 4.14
CA ASP A 675 29.28 8.01 4.96
C ASP A 675 27.96 7.42 5.50
N LEU A 676 27.49 6.32 4.90
CA LEU A 676 26.23 5.66 5.30
C LEU A 676 26.32 5.02 6.69
N SER A 677 27.51 4.83 7.26
CA SER A 677 27.62 4.35 8.64
C SER A 677 27.07 5.35 9.66
N LEU A 678 27.01 6.63 9.28
CA LEU A 678 26.39 7.68 10.09
C LEU A 678 24.89 7.45 10.30
N VAL A 679 24.21 6.72 9.42
CA VAL A 679 22.78 6.38 9.61
C VAL A 679 22.60 5.58 10.90
N TYR A 680 23.44 4.56 11.12
CA TYR A 680 23.37 3.79 12.36
C TYR A 680 23.76 4.67 13.55
N ASP A 681 24.89 5.38 13.47
CA ASP A 681 25.44 6.16 14.58
C ASP A 681 24.52 7.32 15.02
N ARG A 682 23.80 7.96 14.09
CA ARG A 682 22.92 9.10 14.39
C ARG A 682 21.55 8.67 14.91
N TYR A 683 20.96 7.62 14.35
CA TYR A 683 19.55 7.29 14.59
C TYR A 683 19.35 5.97 15.35
N TYR A 684 20.22 4.98 15.16
CA TYR A 684 20.01 3.61 15.68
C TYR A 684 20.95 3.21 16.84
N ASP A 685 22.09 3.89 17.05
CA ASP A 685 22.96 3.69 18.23
C ASP A 685 22.36 4.34 19.49
N ARG A 686 21.17 3.88 19.87
CA ARG A 686 20.41 4.36 21.02
C ARG A 686 20.64 3.46 22.22
N GLY A 687 21.71 3.72 22.97
CA GLY A 687 21.92 3.07 24.27
C GLY A 687 20.84 3.45 25.29
N ALA A 688 19.78 2.65 25.46
CA ALA A 688 18.77 2.63 26.56
C ALA A 688 18.28 3.98 27.16
N SER A 689 18.44 5.11 26.49
CA SER A 689 18.18 6.45 27.03
C SER A 689 17.18 7.18 26.14
N MET A 690 15.91 6.81 26.24
CA MET A 690 14.81 7.66 25.80
C MET A 690 14.57 8.71 26.89
N VAL A 691 14.63 9.99 26.52
CA VAL A 691 14.42 11.11 27.45
C VAL A 691 12.94 11.48 27.38
N ALA A 692 12.25 11.40 28.51
CA ALA A 692 10.88 11.90 28.60
C ALA A 692 10.85 13.41 28.37
N VAL A 693 10.08 13.87 27.39
CA VAL A 693 9.90 15.29 27.04
C VAL A 693 8.71 15.88 27.80
N ASP A 694 8.91 17.05 28.43
CA ASP A 694 7.84 17.81 29.07
C ASP A 694 7.30 18.90 28.12
N LEU A 695 6.13 18.65 27.53
CA LEU A 695 5.43 19.57 26.63
C LEU A 695 4.75 20.75 27.36
N GLY A 696 4.76 20.79 28.69
CA GLY A 696 4.15 21.88 29.47
C GLY A 696 4.90 23.22 29.39
N ASN A 697 6.09 23.25 28.78
CA ASN A 697 6.93 24.44 28.65
C ASN A 697 7.42 24.66 27.20
N THR A 698 6.49 24.83 26.27
CA THR A 698 6.80 25.09 24.83
C THR A 698 7.25 26.51 24.52
N SER A 699 7.37 27.40 25.52
CA SER A 699 7.77 28.81 25.32
C SER A 699 9.19 29.02 24.77
N THR A 700 9.97 27.94 24.64
CA THR A 700 11.35 27.94 24.13
C THR A 700 11.53 27.31 22.76
N TRP A 701 10.52 26.68 22.17
CA TRP A 701 10.63 26.15 20.81
C TRP A 701 10.42 27.27 19.78
N GLN A 702 11.43 27.48 18.95
CA GLN A 702 11.35 28.29 17.73
C GLN A 702 11.75 27.34 16.60
N ALA A 703 10.87 27.19 15.61
CA ALA A 703 11.16 26.41 14.40
C ALA A 703 12.54 26.80 13.83
N LYS A 704 13.43 25.81 13.66
CA LYS A 704 14.73 25.99 12.99
C LYS A 704 14.42 26.45 11.56
N GLY A 705 14.73 27.71 11.22
CA GLY A 705 14.69 28.17 9.82
C GLY A 705 13.62 29.19 9.39
N THR A 706 12.77 29.73 10.27
CA THR A 706 11.88 30.85 9.89
C THR A 706 12.63 32.19 9.75
N SER A 707 13.61 32.28 8.84
CA SER A 707 14.18 33.56 8.42
C SER A 707 13.23 34.24 7.42
N ALA A 708 12.11 34.73 7.92
CA ALA A 708 11.36 35.74 7.19
C ALA A 708 12.21 37.02 7.17
N SER A 709 13.01 37.19 6.11
CA SER A 709 13.62 38.46 5.73
C SER A 709 12.49 39.48 5.44
N THR A 710 11.95 40.08 6.49
CA THR A 710 11.10 41.26 6.39
C THR A 710 12.00 42.48 6.57
N GLY A 711 12.11 43.24 5.47
CA GLY A 711 12.92 44.43 5.37
C GLY A 711 12.60 45.43 6.48
N GLY A 712 13.67 46.05 7.02
CA GLY A 712 13.61 47.00 8.11
C GLY A 712 12.64 48.15 7.87
N GLY A 713 11.61 48.21 8.72
CA GLY A 713 10.74 49.36 8.93
C GLY A 713 11.03 49.96 10.30
N ASN A 714 11.74 51.09 10.30
CA ASN A 714 12.05 51.91 11.46
C ASN A 714 10.77 52.49 12.08
N ASP A 715 10.41 52.06 13.31
CA ASP A 715 9.66 52.93 14.23
C ASP A 715 10.21 52.77 15.64
N GLY A 716 10.55 53.91 16.23
CA GLY A 716 11.03 54.04 17.58
C GLY A 716 10.07 54.90 18.37
N THR A 717 9.82 54.52 19.62
CA THR A 717 9.54 55.39 20.79
C THR A 717 9.21 54.47 21.98
N THR A 718 10.04 54.43 23.03
CA THR A 718 9.78 55.03 24.38
C THR A 718 8.41 54.65 24.97
N ASP A 719 8.22 54.17 26.19
CA ASP A 719 8.86 54.54 27.46
C ASP A 719 8.39 53.61 28.60
N ASN A 720 9.23 53.49 29.63
CA ASN A 720 8.98 53.26 31.08
C ASN A 720 7.86 52.35 31.61
N GLY A 721 8.25 51.54 32.62
CA GLY A 721 7.57 51.64 33.92
C GLY A 721 7.53 50.40 34.81
N ASP A 722 8.66 50.12 35.48
CA ASP A 722 8.77 49.99 36.95
C ASP A 722 7.94 48.90 37.70
N ASN A 723 8.66 48.04 38.45
CA ASN A 723 8.78 48.10 39.92
C ASN A 723 8.74 46.73 40.65
N THR A 724 9.93 46.36 41.13
CA THR A 724 10.34 45.73 42.42
C THR A 724 9.79 44.40 42.95
N GLY A 725 10.74 43.64 43.50
CA GLY A 725 10.54 42.95 44.79
C GLY A 725 11.55 41.85 45.12
N THR A 726 12.67 42.22 45.77
CA THR A 726 13.43 41.47 46.81
C THR A 726 13.87 40.01 46.51
N GLY A 727 15.15 39.60 46.52
CA GLY A 727 16.30 40.04 47.31
C GLY A 727 16.66 38.96 48.34
N ASP A 728 17.72 38.18 48.11
CA ASP A 728 18.70 37.84 49.15
C ASP A 728 20.03 37.37 48.52
N THR A 729 21.08 37.44 49.33
CA THR A 729 22.48 37.67 49.01
C THR A 729 23.37 36.53 49.50
N SER A 730 24.66 36.63 49.14
CA SER A 730 25.87 35.98 49.72
C SER A 730 26.40 34.76 48.96
N ASP A 731 27.69 34.58 48.70
CA ASP A 731 28.92 35.40 48.83
C ASP A 731 30.09 34.60 48.19
N GLY A 732 31.10 35.32 47.67
CA GLY A 732 32.52 34.95 47.48
C GLY A 732 32.90 33.72 46.62
N GLY A 733 33.83 33.77 45.66
CA GLY A 733 34.93 34.69 45.41
C GLY A 733 36.29 33.97 45.44
N ASN A 734 37.09 34.18 44.38
CA ASN A 734 38.54 33.92 44.24
C ASN A 734 38.96 32.44 44.11
N ASP A 735 40.00 31.99 43.40
CA ASP A 735 41.28 32.50 42.85
C ASP A 735 41.77 31.31 41.97
N GLY A 736 42.20 31.37 40.70
CA GLY A 736 43.31 32.13 40.14
C GLY A 736 44.53 31.22 39.87
N THR A 737 44.98 31.23 38.61
CA THR A 737 46.38 31.08 38.14
C THR A 737 47.01 29.67 38.22
N THR A 738 47.90 29.18 37.34
CA THR A 738 48.89 29.76 36.40
C THR A 738 49.29 28.74 35.31
N ASP A 739 49.39 29.21 34.07
CA ASP A 739 50.54 29.22 33.14
C ASP A 739 51.42 27.99 32.79
N ASN A 740 51.78 28.02 31.49
CA ASN A 740 52.99 27.60 30.76
C ASN A 740 53.01 26.21 30.09
N ALA A 741 53.62 26.02 28.93
CA ALA A 741 54.03 26.85 27.79
C ALA A 741 54.73 25.90 26.79
N ASP A 742 54.50 26.14 25.49
CA ASP A 742 55.39 25.97 24.32
C ASP A 742 56.18 24.68 24.04
N GLY A 743 56.08 24.23 22.77
CA GLY A 743 57.29 23.89 21.97
C GLY A 743 57.23 22.72 20.98
N ASN A 744 56.87 23.01 19.71
CA ASN A 744 57.38 22.49 18.41
C ASN A 744 58.17 21.16 18.31
N ASN A 745 57.76 20.24 17.42
CA ASN A 745 58.26 20.05 16.03
C ASN A 745 58.07 18.61 15.50
N ASP A 746 57.46 18.51 14.31
CA ASP A 746 57.87 17.78 13.11
C ASP A 746 57.80 16.23 12.95
N ASP A 747 57.16 15.86 11.85
CA ASP A 747 57.37 14.76 10.90
C ASP A 747 56.95 13.28 11.15
N THR A 748 56.12 12.82 10.20
CA THR A 748 56.07 11.51 9.51
C THR A 748 55.37 10.27 10.12
N ILE A 749 54.22 9.98 9.50
CA ILE A 749 53.57 8.70 9.13
C ILE A 749 54.38 7.39 9.38
N THR A 750 53.77 6.43 10.07
CA THR A 750 53.56 5.04 9.58
C THR A 750 52.51 4.30 10.44
N PRO A 751 51.73 3.36 9.85
CA PRO A 751 50.57 2.73 10.48
C PRO A 751 50.97 1.54 11.37
N THR A 752 50.32 1.43 12.53
CA THR A 752 50.44 0.27 13.41
C THR A 752 49.47 -0.84 12.99
N ASP A 753 50.09 -1.96 12.66
CA ASP A 753 49.59 -3.32 12.49
C ASP A 753 48.54 -3.76 13.54
N PRO A 754 47.34 -4.20 13.11
CA PRO A 754 46.27 -4.71 13.98
C PRO A 754 46.46 -6.21 14.24
N CYS A 755 47.18 -6.53 15.31
CA CYS A 755 47.20 -7.88 15.91
C CYS A 755 47.20 -7.76 17.44
N ALA A 756 46.15 -7.15 17.99
CA ALA A 756 45.84 -7.19 19.41
C ALA A 756 44.33 -7.06 19.57
N ASP A 757 43.62 -8.18 19.58
CA ASP A 757 42.72 -8.57 20.68
C ASP A 757 41.90 -9.81 20.31
N GLY A 758 42.46 -10.97 20.65
CA GLY A 758 41.74 -11.88 21.53
C GLY A 758 40.56 -12.71 21.03
N LEU A 759 40.58 -13.27 19.81
CA LEU A 759 39.89 -14.56 19.54
C LEU A 759 40.76 -15.40 18.59
N GLY A 760 41.31 -16.49 19.11
CA GLY A 760 42.33 -17.27 18.42
C GLY A 760 41.76 -18.28 17.44
N LEU A 761 42.11 -18.14 16.15
CA LEU A 761 42.43 -19.23 15.23
C LEU A 761 43.52 -18.73 14.26
N GLY A 762 44.47 -19.62 13.94
CA GLY A 762 45.83 -19.27 13.56
C GLY A 762 46.04 -18.84 12.10
N CYS A 763 46.93 -17.86 11.95
CA CYS A 763 47.67 -17.58 10.73
C CYS A 763 48.72 -18.67 10.50
N ASP A 764 48.70 -19.29 9.32
CA ASP A 764 49.75 -20.14 8.78
C ASP A 764 49.73 -19.92 7.26
N GLY A 765 50.85 -19.43 6.73
CA GLY A 765 51.12 -19.41 5.31
C GLY A 765 52.28 -20.34 4.98
N THR A 766 52.39 -20.75 3.71
CA THR A 766 53.67 -20.74 2.96
C THR A 766 53.49 -21.19 1.50
N ASP A 767 53.95 -20.32 0.60
CA ASP A 767 54.73 -20.51 -0.64
C ASP A 767 54.71 -21.85 -1.41
N SER A 768 54.48 -21.78 -2.74
CA SER A 768 55.54 -21.83 -3.80
C SER A 768 55.06 -22.42 -5.16
N SER A 769 55.47 -21.76 -6.26
CA SER A 769 55.91 -22.24 -7.61
C SER A 769 55.48 -23.63 -8.13
N SER A 770 55.18 -23.91 -9.40
CA SER A 770 55.78 -23.52 -10.69
C SER A 770 55.03 -24.23 -11.84
N ASP A 771 55.03 -23.61 -13.03
CA ASP A 771 55.08 -24.13 -14.41
C ASP A 771 54.78 -25.63 -14.70
N ASP A 772 53.92 -25.91 -15.68
CA ASP A 772 54.36 -26.55 -16.94
C ASP A 772 53.29 -26.52 -18.06
N GLU A 773 53.80 -26.32 -19.28
CA GLU A 773 53.08 -26.33 -20.56
C GLU A 773 52.66 -27.74 -21.04
N THR A 774 51.62 -27.85 -21.87
CA THR A 774 51.72 -28.15 -23.33
C THR A 774 50.42 -28.72 -23.96
N ALA A 775 49.87 -27.94 -24.90
CA ALA A 775 49.42 -28.26 -26.27
C ALA A 775 48.69 -29.58 -26.63
N SER A 776 47.49 -29.45 -27.21
CA SER A 776 47.21 -29.60 -28.67
C SER A 776 45.68 -29.57 -28.89
N GLY A 777 45.10 -28.62 -29.63
CA GLY A 777 44.91 -28.67 -31.10
C GLY A 777 43.80 -29.67 -31.48
N GLY A 778 42.73 -29.36 -32.22
CA GLY A 778 42.27 -28.19 -32.95
C GLY A 778 41.01 -28.56 -33.75
N ASP A 779 40.29 -27.54 -34.18
CA ASP A 779 39.38 -27.41 -35.33
C ASP A 779 38.13 -28.29 -35.51
N GLY A 780 37.00 -27.60 -35.73
CA GLY A 780 36.04 -28.01 -36.77
C GLY A 780 34.57 -27.66 -36.54
N ALA A 781 34.16 -26.40 -36.76
CA ALA A 781 32.79 -26.08 -37.22
C ALA A 781 32.66 -26.45 -38.73
N PRO A 782 31.46 -26.64 -39.37
CA PRO A 782 30.39 -25.62 -39.42
C PRO A 782 28.89 -26.08 -39.65
N MET A 783 27.97 -25.17 -39.32
CA MET A 783 26.73 -24.71 -40.04
C MET A 783 25.65 -25.65 -40.64
N GLY A 784 24.38 -25.32 -40.34
CA GLY A 784 23.13 -25.56 -41.11
C GLY A 784 22.12 -26.45 -40.35
N LEU A 785 20.81 -26.16 -40.20
CA LEU A 785 19.82 -25.51 -41.07
C LEU A 785 18.50 -25.23 -40.28
N ILE A 786 17.79 -24.21 -40.75
CA ILE A 786 16.46 -23.69 -40.36
C ILE A 786 15.31 -24.66 -40.72
N GLY A 787 14.24 -24.70 -39.92
CA GLY A 787 12.88 -24.77 -40.48
C GLY A 787 11.76 -25.51 -39.71
N LEU A 788 10.79 -24.69 -39.28
CA LEU A 788 9.32 -24.89 -39.35
C LEU A 788 8.56 -25.54 -38.18
N GLY A 789 7.64 -24.77 -37.57
CA GLY A 789 6.52 -25.28 -36.79
C GLY A 789 5.69 -24.21 -36.06
N VAL A 790 4.83 -23.47 -36.78
CA VAL A 790 3.77 -22.61 -36.22
C VAL A 790 2.43 -23.38 -36.27
N LEU A 791 1.68 -23.47 -35.16
CA LEU A 791 0.20 -23.31 -35.07
C LEU A 791 -0.38 -23.68 -33.68
N VAL A 792 -0.78 -22.62 -32.95
CA VAL A 792 -2.05 -22.37 -32.23
C VAL A 792 -2.58 -23.38 -31.20
N VAL A 793 -2.52 -22.91 -29.95
CA VAL A 793 -3.25 -23.29 -28.73
C VAL A 793 -4.71 -22.84 -28.82
N VAL A 794 -5.69 -23.71 -28.49
CA VAL A 794 -6.93 -23.38 -27.76
C VAL A 794 -7.49 -24.65 -27.07
N ALA A 795 -7.82 -24.49 -25.78
CA ALA A 795 -8.69 -25.32 -24.92
C ALA A 795 -8.18 -26.66 -24.36
N ALA A 796 -7.82 -26.67 -23.07
CA ALA A 796 -8.73 -27.12 -21.99
C ALA A 796 -7.97 -27.34 -20.68
N GLY A 797 -8.32 -26.56 -19.65
CA GLY A 797 -8.17 -27.00 -18.27
C GLY A 797 -9.14 -28.17 -17.97
N VAL A 798 -8.70 -29.05 -17.07
CA VAL A 798 -9.44 -30.02 -16.23
C VAL A 798 -8.63 -31.33 -16.08
N PHE A 799 -7.95 -31.43 -14.93
CA PHE A 799 -7.79 -32.63 -14.10
C PHE A 799 -6.79 -33.77 -14.48
N VAL A 800 -5.69 -33.81 -13.72
CA VAL A 800 -4.91 -34.96 -13.18
C VAL A 800 -3.97 -35.80 -14.10
N MET A 801 -2.69 -35.72 -13.71
CA MET A 801 -1.57 -36.69 -13.83
C MET A 801 -1.38 -37.45 -15.17
N ARG A 802 -0.30 -37.10 -15.88
CA ARG A 802 0.70 -38.08 -16.34
C ARG A 802 1.98 -37.42 -16.89
N ARG A 803 3.10 -37.74 -16.23
CA ARG A 803 4.50 -37.58 -16.67
C ARG A 803 4.70 -37.61 -18.19
N ARG A 804 5.46 -36.65 -18.71
CA ARG A 804 6.57 -36.94 -19.65
C ARG A 804 7.53 -35.77 -19.84
N ASP A 805 8.81 -36.13 -19.74
CA ASP A 805 10.03 -35.41 -20.10
C ASP A 805 9.89 -34.51 -21.35
N GLU A 806 10.13 -33.21 -21.20
CA GLU A 806 10.81 -32.37 -22.19
C GLU A 806 11.67 -31.34 -21.44
N ASP A 807 12.93 -31.19 -21.87
CA ASP A 807 13.96 -30.33 -21.29
C ASP A 807 13.44 -28.87 -21.20
N ILE A 808 13.45 -28.29 -20.00
CA ILE A 808 13.09 -26.89 -19.76
C ILE A 808 14.22 -25.99 -20.27
N ASP A 809 13.94 -25.23 -21.33
CA ASP A 809 14.79 -24.15 -21.81
C ASP A 809 14.53 -22.89 -20.96
N LEU A 810 15.39 -22.69 -19.95
CA LEU A 810 15.30 -21.61 -18.95
C LEU A 810 15.61 -20.22 -19.51
N THR A 811 15.96 -20.06 -20.78
CA THR A 811 16.24 -18.73 -21.38
C THR A 811 14.99 -18.03 -21.92
N ALA A 812 13.87 -18.76 -22.05
CA ALA A 812 12.60 -18.21 -22.53
C ALA A 812 11.63 -17.82 -21.38
N GLN A 813 11.95 -18.18 -20.13
CA GLN A 813 11.15 -17.82 -18.96
C GLN A 813 11.57 -16.48 -18.32
N ASP A 814 12.80 -16.01 -18.56
CA ASP A 814 13.20 -14.64 -18.17
C ASP A 814 12.30 -13.59 -18.83
N ALA A 815 11.77 -13.87 -20.04
CA ALA A 815 10.85 -12.97 -20.75
C ALA A 815 9.37 -13.10 -20.33
N LEU A 816 9.00 -14.14 -19.56
CA LEU A 816 7.61 -14.38 -19.13
C LEU A 816 7.25 -13.69 -17.81
N PHE A 817 8.25 -13.08 -17.16
CA PHE A 817 8.10 -12.32 -15.91
C PHE A 817 8.61 -10.88 -16.03
N ASP A 818 8.95 -10.44 -17.24
CA ASP A 818 9.08 -9.03 -17.57
C ASP A 818 7.68 -8.47 -17.85
N GLU A 819 7.35 -7.34 -17.22
CA GLU A 819 6.08 -6.59 -17.37
C GLU A 819 5.83 -6.03 -18.80
N GLU A 820 6.60 -6.45 -19.81
CA GLU A 820 6.52 -5.92 -21.17
C GLU A 820 5.34 -6.48 -21.99
N ASP A 821 4.75 -7.63 -21.64
CA ASP A 821 3.87 -8.37 -22.57
C ASP A 821 2.35 -8.32 -22.27
N LEU A 822 1.86 -7.52 -21.32
CA LEU A 822 0.42 -7.55 -20.92
C LEU A 822 -0.41 -6.25 -21.12
N ILE A 823 0.14 -5.17 -21.68
CA ILE A 823 -0.60 -3.88 -21.81
C ILE A 823 -1.28 -3.69 -23.18
N GLU A 824 -0.98 -4.50 -24.21
CA GLU A 824 -1.63 -4.35 -25.52
C GLU A 824 -2.81 -5.31 -25.73
N GLU A 825 -3.98 -5.03 -25.14
CA GLU A 825 -5.26 -5.30 -25.82
C GLU A 825 -6.46 -4.61 -25.12
N GLU A 826 -6.67 -3.31 -25.35
CA GLU A 826 -8.04 -2.76 -25.33
C GLU A 826 -8.31 -1.73 -26.45
N THR A 827 -9.17 -2.17 -27.37
CA THR A 827 -10.15 -1.41 -28.17
C THR A 827 -9.68 -0.48 -29.30
N THR A 828 -9.40 -1.07 -30.46
CA THR A 828 -9.68 -0.40 -31.74
C THR A 828 -11.19 -0.38 -32.01
N VAL A 829 -11.88 0.73 -31.75
CA VAL A 829 -13.23 0.97 -32.27
C VAL A 829 -13.13 1.65 -33.63
N THR A 830 -13.43 0.91 -34.70
CA THR A 830 -13.63 1.46 -36.03
C THR A 830 -14.99 2.14 -36.12
N GLU A 831 -15.01 3.45 -36.38
CA GLU A 831 -16.21 4.19 -36.76
C GLU A 831 -16.76 3.66 -38.10
N GLU A 832 -17.87 2.93 -38.08
CA GLU A 832 -18.75 2.79 -39.23
C GLU A 832 -19.88 3.82 -39.16
N GLN A 833 -19.89 4.65 -40.19
CA GLN A 833 -20.86 5.70 -40.47
C GLN A 833 -22.17 5.06 -40.97
N ASP A 834 -23.24 5.12 -40.17
CA ASP A 834 -24.59 4.79 -40.64
C ASP A 834 -25.57 5.95 -40.39
N ASP A 835 -25.92 6.61 -41.49
CA ASP A 835 -27.03 7.55 -41.63
C ASP A 835 -28.37 6.78 -41.59
N GLU A 836 -29.12 6.79 -40.48
CA GLU A 836 -30.59 6.64 -40.54
C GLU A 836 -31.35 7.50 -39.51
N GLU A 837 -32.13 8.41 -40.09
CA GLU A 837 -33.17 9.32 -39.59
C GLU A 837 -34.07 8.72 -38.47
N LYS A 838 -34.09 9.33 -37.27
CA LYS A 838 -35.16 9.14 -36.27
C LYS A 838 -35.62 10.46 -35.65
N ASP A 839 -36.94 10.54 -35.51
CA ASP A 839 -37.77 11.71 -35.22
C ASP A 839 -37.41 12.49 -33.94
N VAL A 840 -37.45 13.81 -34.08
CA VAL A 840 -37.36 14.81 -33.02
C VAL A 840 -38.63 14.78 -32.16
N VAL A 841 -38.48 14.49 -30.86
CA VAL A 841 -39.48 14.83 -29.83
C VAL A 841 -38.90 15.94 -28.96
N ASP A 842 -39.57 17.09 -29.02
CA ASP A 842 -39.27 18.38 -28.40
C ASP A 842 -39.47 18.29 -26.87
N ILE A 843 -38.41 18.45 -26.07
CA ILE A 843 -38.49 18.57 -24.60
C ILE A 843 -38.25 20.05 -24.23
N PRO A 844 -39.21 20.72 -23.55
CA PRO A 844 -39.12 22.16 -23.26
C PRO A 844 -38.17 22.48 -22.09
N ALA A 845 -37.52 23.64 -22.18
CA ALA A 845 -36.55 24.16 -21.20
C ALA A 845 -37.13 24.37 -19.78
N PRO A 846 -36.30 24.21 -18.72
CA PRO A 846 -36.70 24.42 -17.34
C PRO A 846 -36.96 25.91 -17.00
N PRO A 847 -37.86 26.22 -16.03
CA PRO A 847 -38.22 27.58 -15.65
C PRO A 847 -37.19 28.23 -14.69
N PRO A 848 -37.10 29.57 -14.64
CA PRO A 848 -36.11 30.28 -13.81
C PRO A 848 -36.49 30.32 -12.32
N PRO A 849 -35.50 30.46 -11.40
CA PRO A 849 -35.71 30.35 -9.96
C PRO A 849 -36.47 31.57 -9.39
N GLY A 850 -37.51 31.29 -8.61
CA GLY A 850 -38.37 32.27 -7.93
C GLY A 850 -37.81 32.72 -6.57
N GLY A 851 -37.91 34.03 -6.30
CA GLY A 851 -37.48 34.67 -5.05
C GLY A 851 -38.41 34.46 -3.84
N PRO A 852 -38.09 35.06 -2.67
CA PRO A 852 -38.62 34.66 -1.37
C PRO A 852 -40.03 35.20 -1.07
N PRO A 853 -40.72 34.64 -0.04
CA PRO A 853 -42.16 34.46 -0.04
C PRO A 853 -42.95 35.61 0.62
N ALA A 854 -44.23 35.70 0.26
CA ALA A 854 -45.31 36.23 1.08
C ALA A 854 -46.57 35.36 0.89
#